data_AF-A0AAJ8LIL5-F1
#
_entry.id   AF-A0AAJ8LIL5-F1
#
_cell.length_a   1.000
_cell.length_b   1.000
_cell.length_c   1.000
_cell.angle_alpha   90.00
_cell.angle_beta   90.00
_cell.angle_gamma   90.00
#
_symmetry.space_group_name_H-M   'P 1'
#
loop_
_entity.id
_entity.type
_entity.pdbx_description
1 polymer ?
#
loop_
_entity_poly.entity_id
_entity_poly.type
_entity_poly.pdbx_seq_one_letter_code
_entity_poly.pdbx_strand_id
1 'polypeptide(L)'
;MFRFFTALLILATCVLATPLQPTFSSCLSSFAPVAPGGSQLNVTNVYASIVSGEEAKRQGLVGDGLPVLRMDLVGVTGSAVVGYDNTTNKLATLFTNTQAATFKVYDSTTWLCNSLFPSDLPTPYIRDNTTYCPLPAGNFAINVSIPLYHSYALTTLHTQVRIVDTAAEANNLACYTIQVTPFRKTQWYYDLFLWLPVALAISFWLVSWGARFITGWIVGSGVAEYGQKESTGLRIVGAGLGGGSKREATMRKWGTMIISGLSGERLSVSGGLLRFVTPGVQDIFFHIQFFAMLGMFAVSWPGFAYPIFARGAWSHLVWNTTLIQGSDPLSKRVDPYPSNYTPSTAYSTQLTNPLYPIYLEDNAFNPVIDYHNSANGMESFATAVGLRPQDLFGTCLVVFLLITLAVVILSLVLWFIHGFAEYLSAPPAKIEHAGPKGGRPSMGSSPQASLGGKEASDPRNSSYYSDGPQNLPTQASLAAQRASARSPLRRIWFRFRARGEAGAFHAAALYGNLLRLILIFHLPITIFSLYQLTLGARASIVSRVFAALAFAFISVIIPALVMYKIYKTPSGKLYDATRTLLSLGPMYNIYVEHKQMFRGLSFVASLVVGIVVGAGQKSGIAQAIIVIIVELIMLIIPGIWYPWGEGASMGAPNAFLGALRLITMVLVMLLSSTVSFATI
;
A
#
# COMPACT_ATOMS: atom_id res chain seq x y z
N MET A 1 9.62 -21.70 20.81
CA MET A 1 9.89 -22.05 19.39
C MET A 1 9.38 -20.97 18.41
N PHE A 2 9.41 -19.68 18.79
CA PHE A 2 8.91 -18.54 17.98
C PHE A 2 9.91 -17.36 17.96
N ARG A 3 11.15 -17.59 18.40
CA ARG A 3 12.26 -16.60 18.42
C ARG A 3 13.39 -16.94 17.45
N PHE A 4 13.22 -17.97 16.60
CA PHE A 4 14.28 -18.53 15.76
C PHE A 4 14.22 -18.13 14.27
N PHE A 5 13.26 -17.29 13.86
CA PHE A 5 13.19 -16.78 12.47
C PHE A 5 13.55 -15.29 12.32
N THR A 6 14.07 -14.66 13.38
CA THR A 6 14.46 -13.23 13.39
C THR A 6 15.97 -12.99 13.32
N ALA A 7 16.79 -13.99 12.98
CA ALA A 7 18.25 -13.86 13.05
C ALA A 7 18.99 -14.40 11.81
N LEU A 8 18.58 -13.97 10.61
CA LEU A 8 19.43 -14.12 9.42
C LEU A 8 19.69 -12.74 8.81
N LEU A 9 20.91 -12.24 9.06
CA LEU A 9 21.58 -11.14 8.38
C LEU A 9 20.87 -9.78 8.34
N ILE A 10 20.84 -9.09 9.48
CA ILE A 10 20.99 -7.63 9.46
C ILE A 10 22.50 -7.37 9.44
N LEU A 11 23.12 -7.54 8.27
CA LEU A 11 24.30 -6.73 7.97
C LEU A 11 23.80 -5.29 8.02
N ALA A 12 24.26 -4.53 9.01
CA ALA A 12 24.14 -3.08 8.98
C ALA A 12 24.95 -2.63 7.76
N THR A 13 24.30 -2.58 6.60
CA THR A 13 24.86 -1.95 5.42
C THR A 13 25.00 -0.48 5.80
N CYS A 14 26.22 -0.03 6.07
CA CYS A 14 26.55 1.38 6.00
C CYS A 14 26.10 1.83 4.61
N VAL A 15 25.01 2.59 4.55
CA VAL A 15 24.57 3.21 3.30
C VAL A 15 25.58 4.31 3.04
N LEU A 16 26.57 4.01 2.20
CA LEU A 16 27.43 5.02 1.60
C LEU A 16 26.55 5.78 0.61
N ALA A 17 26.43 7.09 0.81
CA ALA A 17 25.66 7.96 -0.06
C ALA A 17 26.62 9.04 -0.56
N THR A 18 26.66 9.31 -1.86
CA THR A 18 27.59 10.26 -2.45
C THR A 18 26.99 11.67 -2.49
N PRO A 19 27.74 12.72 -2.90
CA PRO A 19 27.13 14.02 -3.20
C PRO A 19 26.02 13.88 -4.26
N LEU A 20 24.90 14.59 -4.08
CA LEU A 20 23.77 14.58 -5.01
C LEU A 20 24.10 15.42 -6.24
N GLN A 21 23.71 14.97 -7.42
CA GLN A 21 23.67 15.78 -8.63
C GLN A 21 22.22 16.16 -8.96
N PRO A 22 21.67 17.24 -8.37
CA PRO A 22 20.26 17.59 -8.54
C PRO A 22 19.98 18.06 -9.96
N THR A 23 18.74 17.87 -10.40
CA THR A 23 18.21 18.58 -11.55
C THR A 23 17.96 20.05 -11.18
N PHE A 24 18.25 20.94 -12.12
CA PHE A 24 18.10 22.38 -11.95
C PHE A 24 17.45 23.01 -13.18
N SER A 25 16.77 24.13 -12.99
CA SER A 25 16.14 24.90 -14.07
C SER A 25 16.67 26.33 -14.09
N SER A 26 16.76 26.94 -15.27
CA SER A 26 17.12 28.36 -15.39
C SER A 26 15.91 29.24 -15.09
N CYS A 27 16.10 30.26 -14.25
CA CYS A 27 15.14 31.32 -13.96
C CYS A 27 15.53 32.65 -14.61
N LEU A 28 16.47 32.64 -15.55
CA LEU A 28 17.06 33.86 -16.11
C LEU A 28 16.02 34.71 -16.86
N SER A 29 15.02 34.07 -17.48
CA SER A 29 13.94 34.75 -18.20
C SER A 29 13.02 35.59 -17.32
N SER A 30 13.00 35.35 -16.00
CA SER A 30 12.15 36.08 -15.06
C SER A 30 12.76 37.43 -14.66
N PHE A 31 13.98 37.74 -15.09
CA PHE A 31 14.70 38.95 -14.73
C PHE A 31 15.12 39.75 -15.98
N ALA A 32 15.09 41.07 -15.87
CA ALA A 32 15.59 42.00 -16.89
C ALA A 32 16.42 43.11 -16.22
N PRO A 33 17.49 43.62 -16.86
CA PRO A 33 18.06 43.22 -18.15
C PRO A 33 18.88 41.91 -18.07
N VAL A 34 18.90 41.12 -19.13
CA VAL A 34 19.68 39.86 -19.23
C VAL A 34 21.00 40.13 -19.96
N ALA A 35 22.11 39.58 -19.46
CA ALA A 35 23.40 39.73 -20.10
C ALA A 35 23.44 39.10 -21.51
N PRO A 36 24.26 39.63 -22.44
CA PRO A 36 24.50 39.00 -23.74
C PRO A 36 24.97 37.55 -23.58
N GLY A 37 24.59 36.65 -24.49
CA GLY A 37 24.85 35.20 -24.36
C GLY A 37 26.32 34.83 -24.11
N GLY A 38 27.28 35.59 -24.64
CA GLY A 38 28.71 35.37 -24.39
C GLY A 38 29.15 35.68 -22.96
N SER A 39 28.44 36.56 -22.26
CA SER A 39 28.72 36.95 -20.87
C SER A 39 27.90 36.20 -19.84
N GLN A 40 26.95 35.36 -20.27
CA GLN A 40 26.18 34.52 -19.36
C GLN A 40 27.07 33.45 -18.71
N LEU A 41 26.75 33.11 -17.46
CA LEU A 41 27.39 32.04 -16.71
C LEU A 41 26.60 30.74 -16.93
N ASN A 42 27.03 29.92 -17.88
CA ASN A 42 26.30 28.71 -18.23
C ASN A 42 26.74 27.53 -17.33
N VAL A 43 25.90 27.18 -16.36
CA VAL A 43 26.11 26.05 -15.44
C VAL A 43 25.82 24.73 -16.15
N THR A 44 26.80 23.83 -16.10
CA THR A 44 26.76 22.48 -16.67
C THR A 44 26.29 21.45 -15.65
N ASN A 45 26.89 21.47 -14.46
CA ASN A 45 26.62 20.52 -13.38
C ASN A 45 26.42 21.27 -12.06
N VAL A 46 25.56 20.73 -11.20
CA VAL A 46 25.39 21.17 -9.81
C VAL A 46 25.64 19.97 -8.91
N TYR A 47 26.36 20.20 -7.82
CA TYR A 47 26.57 19.20 -6.77
C TYR A 47 25.97 19.73 -5.47
N ALA A 48 25.18 18.92 -4.77
CA ALA A 48 24.55 19.29 -3.52
C ALA A 48 24.84 18.27 -2.41
N SER A 49 25.21 18.75 -1.24
CA SER A 49 25.41 17.91 -0.05
C SER A 49 24.99 18.64 1.21
N ILE A 50 24.49 17.89 2.20
CA ILE A 50 24.25 18.43 3.54
C ILE A 50 25.44 18.04 4.41
N VAL A 51 26.27 19.02 4.71
CA VAL A 51 27.49 18.86 5.50
C VAL A 51 27.15 19.04 6.98
N SER A 52 27.72 18.19 7.83
CA SER A 52 27.57 18.31 9.29
C SER A 52 28.24 19.59 9.81
N GLY A 53 27.80 20.11 10.95
CA GLY A 53 28.34 21.37 11.47
C GLY A 53 29.83 21.34 11.83
N GLU A 54 30.32 20.20 12.30
CA GLU A 54 31.75 20.01 12.59
C GLU A 54 32.58 20.04 11.30
N GLU A 55 32.12 19.31 10.27
CA GLU A 55 32.80 19.26 8.98
C GLU A 55 32.68 20.60 8.23
N ALA A 56 31.53 21.28 8.32
CA ALA A 56 31.36 22.63 7.79
C ALA A 56 32.36 23.61 8.40
N LYS A 57 32.61 23.52 9.71
CA LYS A 57 33.64 24.33 10.38
C LYS A 57 35.06 23.96 9.93
N ARG A 58 35.36 22.69 9.72
CA ARG A 58 36.66 22.22 9.18
C ARG A 58 36.90 22.70 7.75
N GLN A 59 35.85 22.76 6.94
CA GLN A 59 35.87 23.25 5.56
C GLN A 59 35.76 24.78 5.47
N GLY A 60 35.42 25.48 6.57
CA GLY A 60 35.30 26.94 6.59
C GLY A 60 34.03 27.45 5.90
N LEU A 61 32.97 26.64 5.87
CA LEU A 61 31.67 27.02 5.30
C LEU A 61 30.92 28.00 6.22
N VAL A 62 30.06 28.81 5.63
CA VAL A 62 29.23 29.80 6.35
C VAL A 62 28.18 29.07 7.18
N GLY A 63 28.33 29.08 8.52
CA GLY A 63 27.34 28.48 9.43
C GLY A 63 27.73 28.33 10.90
N ASP A 64 28.90 28.79 11.34
CA ASP A 64 29.30 28.82 12.76
C ASP A 64 29.10 27.51 13.55
N GLY A 65 29.27 26.36 12.88
CA GLY A 65 29.07 25.03 13.49
C GLY A 65 27.65 24.45 13.35
N LEU A 66 26.76 25.12 12.61
CA LEU A 66 25.49 24.57 12.16
C LEU A 66 25.68 23.67 10.93
N PRO A 67 24.79 22.69 10.69
CA PRO A 67 24.79 21.95 9.42
C PRO A 67 24.54 22.90 8.24
N VAL A 68 25.23 22.66 7.13
CA VAL A 68 25.19 23.53 5.95
C VAL A 68 24.71 22.74 4.74
N LEU A 69 23.72 23.27 4.02
CA LEU A 69 23.42 22.82 2.66
C LEU A 69 24.41 23.49 1.72
N ARG A 70 25.35 22.69 1.24
CA ARG A 70 26.40 23.09 0.31
C ARG A 70 25.95 22.78 -1.11
N MET A 71 26.06 23.77 -1.99
CA MET A 71 25.83 23.64 -3.42
C MET A 71 27.03 24.17 -4.20
N ASP A 72 27.63 23.32 -5.03
CA ASP A 72 28.73 23.69 -5.91
C ASP A 72 28.25 23.68 -7.36
N LEU A 73 28.20 24.86 -8.00
CA LEU A 73 27.77 25.03 -9.38
C LEU A 73 29.00 25.10 -10.27
N VAL A 74 29.06 24.27 -11.32
CA VAL A 74 30.19 24.21 -12.25
C VAL A 74 29.72 24.54 -13.66
N GLY A 75 30.41 25.43 -14.35
CA GLY A 75 29.99 25.92 -15.66
C GLY A 75 31.10 26.49 -16.51
N VAL A 76 30.70 27.08 -17.64
CA VAL A 76 31.57 27.75 -18.60
C VAL A 76 31.04 29.14 -18.90
N THR A 77 31.94 30.11 -19.03
CA THR A 77 31.62 31.48 -19.46
C THR A 77 32.48 31.91 -20.63
N GLY A 78 31.91 32.67 -21.56
CA GLY A 78 32.57 33.12 -22.79
C GLY A 78 33.27 34.47 -22.67
N SER A 79 33.04 35.22 -21.61
CA SER A 79 33.72 36.50 -21.34
C SER A 79 34.33 36.52 -19.95
N ALA A 80 35.27 37.43 -19.72
CA ALA A 80 35.83 37.63 -18.39
C ALA A 80 34.73 38.12 -17.43
N VAL A 81 34.72 37.57 -16.22
CA VAL A 81 33.81 37.98 -15.13
C VAL A 81 34.55 38.97 -14.26
N VAL A 82 34.09 40.22 -14.26
CA VAL A 82 34.69 41.31 -13.49
C VAL A 82 33.98 41.42 -12.16
N GLY A 83 34.74 41.36 -11.06
CA GLY A 83 34.20 41.42 -9.70
C GLY A 83 33.79 42.81 -9.24
N TYR A 84 34.50 43.83 -9.72
CA TYR A 84 34.33 45.21 -9.31
C TYR A 84 34.73 46.11 -10.48
N ASP A 85 33.90 47.12 -10.76
CA ASP A 85 34.18 48.10 -11.80
C ASP A 85 34.38 49.48 -11.16
N ASN A 86 35.58 50.05 -11.37
CA ASN A 86 35.96 51.38 -10.88
C ASN A 86 35.08 52.49 -11.47
N THR A 87 34.51 52.29 -12.66
CA THR A 87 33.75 53.32 -13.37
C THR A 87 32.32 53.42 -12.86
N THR A 88 31.66 52.29 -12.61
CA THR A 88 30.30 52.24 -12.08
C THR A 88 30.28 52.23 -10.54
N ASN A 89 31.41 51.93 -9.91
CA ASN A 89 31.55 51.68 -8.47
C ASN A 89 30.58 50.61 -7.96
N LYS A 90 30.33 49.57 -8.76
CA LYS A 90 29.43 48.46 -8.45
C LYS A 90 30.19 47.14 -8.39
N LEU A 91 29.65 46.22 -7.60
CA LEU A 91 30.19 44.88 -7.36
C LEU A 91 29.31 43.82 -8.07
N ALA A 92 29.95 42.83 -8.68
CA ALA A 92 29.25 41.64 -9.15
C ALA A 92 28.69 40.90 -7.93
N THR A 93 27.39 40.67 -7.92
CA THR A 93 26.68 40.23 -6.70
C THR A 93 26.06 38.86 -6.91
N LEU A 94 26.25 37.98 -5.93
CA LEU A 94 25.62 36.68 -5.79
C LEU A 94 24.46 36.78 -4.79
N PHE A 95 23.25 36.58 -5.31
CA PHE A 95 22.02 36.48 -4.51
C PHE A 95 21.69 35.00 -4.30
N THR A 96 21.57 34.59 -3.05
CA THR A 96 21.14 33.24 -2.68
C THR A 96 19.89 33.34 -1.83
N ASN A 97 18.77 32.85 -2.37
CA ASN A 97 17.50 32.82 -1.66
C ASN A 97 17.04 31.36 -1.54
N THR A 98 16.90 30.87 -0.31
CA THR A 98 16.40 29.51 -0.05
C THR A 98 15.08 29.56 0.69
N GLN A 99 14.10 28.81 0.18
CA GLN A 99 12.75 28.73 0.73
C GLN A 99 12.36 27.27 0.97
N ALA A 100 11.57 27.05 2.02
CA ALA A 100 10.91 25.78 2.31
C ALA A 100 9.40 26.03 2.27
N ALA A 101 8.72 25.53 1.23
CA ALA A 101 7.36 25.95 0.89
C ALA A 101 7.28 27.48 0.75
N THR A 102 6.51 28.17 1.59
CA THR A 102 6.39 29.64 1.61
C THR A 102 7.30 30.33 2.63
N PHE A 103 8.04 29.57 3.44
CA PHE A 103 8.88 30.11 4.49
C PHE A 103 10.31 30.33 4.00
N LYS A 104 10.84 31.52 4.28
CA LYS A 104 12.22 31.89 3.99
C LYS A 104 13.17 31.18 4.94
N VAL A 105 14.09 30.40 4.40
CA VAL A 105 15.11 29.64 5.15
C VAL A 105 16.39 30.46 5.28
N TYR A 106 16.84 31.02 4.16
CA TYR A 106 18.08 31.79 4.10
C TYR A 106 18.01 32.82 2.97
N ASP A 107 18.51 34.03 3.23
CA ASP A 107 18.81 35.04 2.21
C ASP A 107 20.22 35.50 2.42
N SER A 108 20.94 35.67 1.33
CA SER A 108 22.25 36.30 1.38
C SER A 108 22.55 37.04 0.10
N THR A 109 23.20 38.19 0.26
CA THR A 109 23.71 39.02 -0.83
C THR A 109 25.20 39.18 -0.61
N THR A 110 26.00 38.49 -1.41
CA THR A 110 27.45 38.46 -1.25
C THR A 110 28.14 38.92 -2.52
N TRP A 111 29.38 39.35 -2.38
CA TRP A 111 30.23 39.63 -3.53
C TRP A 111 30.58 38.31 -4.24
N LEU A 112 30.35 38.24 -5.56
CA LEU A 112 30.48 37.02 -6.36
C LEU A 112 31.87 36.38 -6.22
N CYS A 113 32.92 37.19 -6.15
CA CYS A 113 34.31 36.74 -6.15
C CYS A 113 34.75 36.04 -4.87
N ASN A 114 33.97 36.13 -3.79
CA ASN A 114 34.20 35.33 -2.58
C ASN A 114 33.88 33.86 -2.80
N SER A 115 32.97 33.56 -3.73
CA SER A 115 32.46 32.22 -4.00
C SER A 115 32.90 31.67 -5.35
N LEU A 116 33.66 32.43 -6.15
CA LEU A 116 34.03 32.09 -7.53
C LEU A 116 35.45 31.50 -7.59
N PHE A 117 35.59 30.33 -8.22
CA PHE A 117 36.84 29.59 -8.33
C PHE A 117 37.17 29.23 -9.78
N PRO A 118 38.44 29.37 -10.22
CA PRO A 118 38.92 28.91 -11.52
C PRO A 118 39.19 27.39 -11.52
N SER A 119 39.29 26.78 -12.70
CA SER A 119 39.61 25.34 -12.83
C SER A 119 41.03 24.98 -12.41
N ASP A 120 41.99 25.88 -12.64
CA ASP A 120 43.39 25.65 -12.31
C ASP A 120 43.81 26.50 -11.11
N LEU A 121 44.15 25.82 -10.00
CA LEU A 121 44.64 26.43 -8.77
C LEU A 121 46.08 25.95 -8.50
N PRO A 122 47.10 26.78 -8.79
CA PRO A 122 48.52 26.38 -8.68
C PRO A 122 49.01 26.23 -7.23
N THR A 123 48.32 26.84 -6.26
CA THR A 123 48.58 26.64 -4.83
C THR A 123 47.31 26.21 -4.10
N PRO A 124 47.40 25.38 -3.05
CA PRO A 124 46.26 25.08 -2.20
C PRO A 124 45.69 26.38 -1.63
N TYR A 125 44.37 26.48 -1.57
CA TYR A 125 43.67 27.67 -1.14
C TYR A 125 44.04 28.02 0.31
N ILE A 126 44.53 29.26 0.52
CA ILE A 126 44.73 29.80 1.86
C ILE A 126 43.45 30.53 2.23
N ARG A 127 42.87 30.09 3.35
CA ARG A 127 41.48 30.36 3.76
C ARG A 127 41.12 31.85 3.97
N ASP A 128 42.11 32.73 3.99
CA ASP A 128 41.94 34.14 4.29
C ASP A 128 42.48 35.02 3.13
N ASN A 129 41.58 35.77 2.50
CA ASN A 129 41.86 36.94 1.64
C ASN A 129 42.31 36.70 0.17
N THR A 130 42.22 35.49 -0.37
CA THR A 130 42.46 35.26 -1.81
C THR A 130 41.15 35.27 -2.60
N THR A 131 41.03 36.18 -3.58
CA THR A 131 39.92 36.20 -4.55
C THR A 131 40.46 36.01 -5.97
N TYR A 132 39.70 35.35 -6.83
CA TYR A 132 40.13 34.97 -8.18
C TYR A 132 39.51 35.85 -9.27
N CYS A 133 39.15 37.08 -8.92
CA CYS A 133 38.60 38.06 -9.85
C CYS A 133 39.66 39.06 -10.31
N PRO A 134 39.64 39.48 -11.60
CA PRO A 134 38.73 39.05 -12.66
C PRO A 134 39.00 37.62 -13.13
N LEU A 135 37.93 36.84 -13.33
CA LEU A 135 38.04 35.48 -13.86
C LEU A 135 38.09 35.56 -15.40
N PRO A 136 39.10 34.99 -16.09
CA PRO A 136 39.13 34.95 -17.55
C PRO A 136 38.00 34.07 -18.10
N ALA A 137 37.71 34.20 -19.40
CA ALA A 137 36.77 33.30 -20.08
C ALA A 137 37.24 31.84 -19.96
N GLY A 138 36.32 30.93 -19.66
CA GLY A 138 36.64 29.53 -19.41
C GLY A 138 35.73 28.88 -18.37
N ASN A 139 36.25 27.82 -17.73
CA ASN A 139 35.54 27.08 -16.70
C ASN A 139 35.47 27.89 -15.40
N PHE A 140 34.31 27.87 -14.75
CA PHE A 140 34.09 28.48 -13.44
C PHE A 140 33.39 27.50 -12.49
N ALA A 141 33.67 27.64 -11.20
CA ALA A 141 32.95 26.98 -10.13
C ALA A 141 32.48 28.00 -9.10
N ILE A 142 31.27 27.83 -8.57
CA ILE A 142 30.69 28.69 -7.54
C ILE A 142 30.29 27.84 -6.34
N ASN A 143 30.82 28.16 -5.17
CA ASN A 143 30.40 27.56 -3.91
C ASN A 143 29.31 28.42 -3.24
N VAL A 144 28.17 27.79 -2.96
CA VAL A 144 27.06 28.37 -2.21
C VAL A 144 26.87 27.56 -0.94
N SER A 145 27.07 28.18 0.22
CA SER A 145 26.87 27.57 1.53
C SER A 145 25.66 28.18 2.24
N ILE A 146 24.66 27.35 2.54
CA ILE A 146 23.42 27.77 3.19
C ILE A 146 23.34 27.15 4.59
N PRO A 147 23.47 27.92 5.68
CA PRO A 147 23.33 27.40 7.04
C PRO A 147 21.89 26.96 7.30
N LEU A 148 21.73 25.75 7.83
CA LEU A 148 20.43 25.18 8.19
C LEU A 148 20.22 25.25 9.71
N TYR A 149 19.31 26.13 10.14
CA TYR A 149 18.93 26.28 11.57
C TYR A 149 18.11 25.11 12.11
N HIS A 150 17.44 24.38 11.21
CA HIS A 150 16.60 23.22 11.52
C HIS A 150 16.90 22.09 10.54
N SER A 151 16.39 20.89 10.83
CA SER A 151 16.59 19.73 9.95
C SER A 151 15.80 19.78 8.64
N TYR A 152 14.83 20.70 8.53
CA TYR A 152 13.90 20.83 7.39
C TYR A 152 13.37 19.46 6.93
N ALA A 153 12.94 18.66 7.90
CA ALA A 153 12.39 17.34 7.65
C ALA A 153 11.01 17.46 7.00
N LEU A 154 10.68 16.54 6.09
CA LEU A 154 9.41 16.53 5.35
C LEU A 154 9.16 17.82 4.54
N THR A 155 10.22 18.46 4.07
CA THR A 155 10.12 19.61 3.17
C THR A 155 11.12 19.48 2.02
N THR A 156 10.89 20.24 0.96
CA THR A 156 11.83 20.45 -0.14
C THR A 156 12.36 21.87 -0.03
N LEU A 157 13.68 22.01 -0.05
CA LEU A 157 14.37 23.29 -0.09
C LEU A 157 14.49 23.71 -1.55
N HIS A 158 13.93 24.87 -1.87
CA HIS A 158 14.04 25.53 -3.15
C HIS A 158 15.06 26.65 -3.02
N THR A 159 16.22 26.48 -3.64
CA THR A 159 17.29 27.47 -3.64
C THR A 159 17.34 28.16 -4.99
N GLN A 160 17.10 29.46 -5.01
CA GLN A 160 17.32 30.33 -6.15
C GLN A 160 18.68 31.01 -6.01
N VAL A 161 19.56 30.76 -6.99
CA VAL A 161 20.87 31.38 -7.10
C VAL A 161 20.84 32.35 -8.28
N ARG A 162 20.98 33.64 -8.02
CA ARG A 162 20.97 34.70 -9.05
C ARG A 162 22.27 35.49 -9.01
N ILE A 163 22.84 35.75 -10.17
CA ILE A 163 24.13 36.40 -10.33
C ILE A 163 23.98 37.61 -11.25
N VAL A 164 24.52 38.75 -10.84
CA VAL A 164 24.47 40.00 -11.61
C VAL A 164 25.85 40.62 -11.78
N ASP A 165 26.00 41.36 -12.86
CA ASP A 165 27.23 42.06 -13.28
C ASP A 165 27.43 43.42 -12.58
N THR A 166 28.59 44.04 -12.79
CA THR A 166 28.99 45.37 -12.28
C THR A 166 28.45 46.53 -13.11
N ALA A 167 27.67 46.30 -14.17
CA ALA A 167 27.13 47.34 -15.04
C ALA A 167 26.20 48.33 -14.31
N ALA A 168 26.05 49.55 -14.86
CA ALA A 168 25.20 50.59 -14.30
C ALA A 168 23.74 50.14 -14.15
N GLU A 169 23.20 49.44 -15.14
CA GLU A 169 22.03 48.58 -15.00
C GLU A 169 22.52 47.15 -14.87
N ALA A 170 22.33 46.54 -13.69
CA ALA A 170 22.95 45.26 -13.37
C ALA A 170 22.38 44.13 -14.27
N ASN A 171 23.17 43.73 -15.26
CA ASN A 171 22.83 42.65 -16.17
C ASN A 171 22.83 41.32 -15.40
N ASN A 172 21.79 40.52 -15.59
CA ASN A 172 21.70 39.19 -15.00
C ASN A 172 22.58 38.23 -15.79
N LEU A 173 23.64 37.71 -15.15
CA LEU A 173 24.60 36.77 -15.75
C LEU A 173 24.08 35.33 -15.70
N ALA A 174 23.39 34.96 -14.62
CA ALA A 174 22.78 33.64 -14.44
C ALA A 174 21.67 33.67 -13.38
N CYS A 175 20.71 32.76 -13.52
CA CYS A 175 19.73 32.46 -12.49
C CYS A 175 19.36 30.99 -12.56
N TYR A 176 19.52 30.26 -11.46
CA TYR A 176 19.19 28.84 -11.37
C TYR A 176 18.33 28.55 -10.14
N THR A 177 17.34 27.68 -10.33
CA THR A 177 16.51 27.13 -9.26
C THR A 177 16.90 25.66 -9.05
N ILE A 178 17.34 25.34 -7.84
CA ILE A 178 17.82 24.02 -7.44
C ILE A 178 16.90 23.49 -6.34
N GLN A 179 16.52 22.22 -6.43
CA GLN A 179 15.65 21.57 -5.44
C GLN A 179 16.41 20.48 -4.71
N VAL A 180 16.40 20.55 -3.38
CA VAL A 180 17.05 19.55 -2.52
C VAL A 180 16.09 19.14 -1.41
N THR A 181 15.92 17.83 -1.20
CA THR A 181 15.06 17.30 -0.14
C THR A 181 15.90 16.55 0.89
N PRO A 182 16.01 17.08 2.12
CA PRO A 182 16.62 16.35 3.23
C PRO A 182 15.85 15.07 3.54
N PHE A 183 16.54 13.94 3.60
CA PHE A 183 15.93 12.63 3.84
C PHE A 183 16.78 11.75 4.77
N ARG A 184 16.18 11.33 5.90
CA ARG A 184 16.75 10.33 6.81
C ARG A 184 15.73 9.24 7.06
N LYS A 185 16.04 8.01 6.64
CA LYS A 185 15.11 6.86 6.69
C LYS A 185 14.65 6.49 8.11
N THR A 186 15.53 6.62 9.10
CA THR A 186 15.37 6.14 10.50
C THR A 186 14.75 7.17 11.44
N GLN A 187 13.95 8.09 10.92
CA GLN A 187 13.33 9.15 11.72
C GLN A 187 11.92 8.77 12.17
N TRP A 188 11.56 9.19 13.40
CA TRP A 188 10.31 8.82 14.07
C TRP A 188 9.05 9.13 13.25
N TYR A 189 9.06 10.21 12.47
CA TYR A 189 7.90 10.63 11.68
C TYR A 189 7.61 9.67 10.52
N TYR A 190 8.64 9.12 9.87
CA TYR A 190 8.44 8.09 8.86
C TYR A 190 7.99 6.76 9.43
N ASP A 191 8.47 6.43 10.64
CA ASP A 191 8.00 5.26 11.37
C ASP A 191 6.55 5.43 11.83
N LEU A 192 6.14 6.64 12.22
CA LEU A 192 4.75 6.96 12.52
C LEU A 192 3.84 6.77 11.29
N PHE A 193 4.23 7.29 10.12
CA PHE A 193 3.46 7.13 8.88
C PHE A 193 3.31 5.66 8.46
N LEU A 194 4.24 4.78 8.85
CA LEU A 194 4.15 3.34 8.61
C LEU A 194 3.29 2.64 9.67
N TRP A 195 3.62 2.82 10.95
CA TRP A 195 3.07 2.01 12.04
C TRP A 195 1.68 2.45 12.48
N LEU A 196 1.32 3.73 12.33
CA LEU A 196 -0.03 4.20 12.68
C LEU A 196 -1.12 3.51 11.82
N PRO A 197 -1.03 3.49 10.46
CA PRO A 197 -1.99 2.75 9.65
C PRO A 197 -1.97 1.23 9.90
N VAL A 198 -0.80 0.64 10.13
CA VAL A 198 -0.66 -0.79 10.46
C VAL A 198 -1.37 -1.12 11.78
N ALA A 199 -1.14 -0.32 12.82
CA ALA A 199 -1.78 -0.49 14.12
C ALA A 199 -3.30 -0.34 14.03
N LEU A 200 -3.79 0.63 13.25
CA LEU A 200 -5.24 0.79 12.99
C LEU A 200 -5.82 -0.43 12.27
N ALA A 201 -5.17 -0.92 11.21
CA ALA A 201 -5.63 -2.10 10.49
C ALA A 201 -5.70 -3.35 11.38
N ILE A 202 -4.67 -3.58 12.21
CA ILE A 202 -4.63 -4.70 13.16
C ILE A 202 -5.72 -4.54 14.24
N SER A 203 -5.90 -3.33 14.77
CA SER A 203 -6.90 -3.06 15.82
C SER A 203 -8.32 -3.32 15.32
N PHE A 204 -8.68 -2.79 14.16
CA PHE A 204 -9.98 -3.06 13.54
C PHE A 204 -10.14 -4.53 13.18
N TRP A 205 -9.07 -5.22 12.79
CA TRP A 205 -9.12 -6.65 12.52
C TRP A 205 -9.43 -7.45 13.77
N LEU A 206 -8.68 -7.23 14.85
CA LEU A 206 -8.90 -7.90 16.13
C LEU A 206 -10.30 -7.64 16.68
N VAL A 207 -10.73 -6.37 16.67
CA VAL A 207 -12.02 -5.96 17.25
C VAL A 207 -13.19 -6.48 16.42
N SER A 208 -13.17 -6.30 15.09
CA SER A 208 -14.28 -6.73 14.22
C SER A 208 -14.40 -8.25 14.13
N TRP A 209 -13.28 -8.98 14.05
CA TRP A 209 -13.31 -10.45 14.06
C TRP A 209 -13.64 -10.99 15.45
N GLY A 210 -13.10 -10.39 16.51
CA GLY A 210 -13.43 -10.72 17.90
C GLY A 210 -14.92 -10.64 18.15
N ALA A 211 -15.58 -9.54 17.75
CA ALA A 211 -17.02 -9.40 17.87
C ALA A 211 -17.80 -10.51 17.13
N ARG A 212 -17.40 -10.85 15.90
CA ARG A 212 -18.04 -11.94 15.12
C ARG A 212 -17.93 -13.29 15.82
N PHE A 213 -16.76 -13.63 16.36
CA PHE A 213 -16.56 -14.87 17.10
C PHE A 213 -17.29 -14.88 18.44
N ILE A 214 -17.31 -13.76 19.17
CA ILE A 214 -18.04 -13.63 20.45
C ILE A 214 -19.54 -13.79 20.23
N THR A 215 -20.13 -13.17 19.20
CA THR A 215 -21.54 -13.38 18.88
C THR A 215 -21.83 -14.84 18.52
N GLY A 216 -20.95 -15.47 17.73
CA GLY A 216 -21.05 -16.90 17.44
C GLY A 216 -20.95 -17.77 18.70
N TRP A 217 -20.10 -17.40 19.66
CA TRP A 217 -19.95 -18.07 20.95
C TRP A 217 -21.21 -17.97 21.80
N ILE A 218 -21.78 -16.76 21.94
CA ILE A 218 -23.00 -16.52 22.72
C ILE A 218 -24.15 -17.36 22.17
N VAL A 219 -24.38 -17.32 20.86
CA VAL A 219 -25.43 -18.13 20.22
C VAL A 219 -25.17 -19.63 20.40
N GLY A 220 -23.93 -20.07 20.17
CA GLY A 220 -23.53 -21.45 20.39
C GLY A 220 -23.76 -21.94 21.82
N SER A 221 -23.52 -21.07 22.81
CA SER A 221 -23.74 -21.35 24.22
C SER A 221 -25.22 -21.56 24.54
N GLY A 222 -26.11 -20.74 23.97
CA GLY A 222 -27.55 -20.87 24.13
C GLY A 222 -28.10 -22.14 23.48
N VAL A 223 -27.65 -22.47 22.26
CA VAL A 223 -28.04 -23.71 21.56
C VAL A 223 -27.63 -24.95 22.36
N ALA A 224 -26.42 -24.95 22.92
CA ALA A 224 -25.95 -26.07 23.71
C ALA A 224 -26.65 -26.18 25.07
N GLU A 225 -27.03 -25.06 25.69
CA GLU A 225 -27.84 -25.05 26.91
C GLU A 225 -29.24 -25.62 26.68
N TYR A 226 -29.90 -25.21 25.58
CA TYR A 226 -31.21 -25.73 25.20
C TYR A 226 -31.18 -27.24 24.95
N GLY A 227 -30.22 -27.72 24.16
CA GLY A 227 -30.08 -29.16 23.90
C GLY A 227 -29.74 -29.99 25.16
N GLN A 228 -29.07 -29.38 26.14
CA GLN A 228 -28.85 -30.02 27.43
C GLN A 228 -30.15 -30.11 28.25
N LYS A 229 -30.99 -29.07 28.24
CA LYS A 229 -32.30 -29.09 28.91
C LYS A 229 -33.25 -30.11 28.27
N GLU A 230 -33.27 -30.19 26.94
CA GLU A 230 -34.08 -31.15 26.18
C GLU A 230 -33.66 -32.61 26.48
N SER A 231 -32.36 -32.91 26.44
CA SER A 231 -31.85 -34.25 26.79
C SER A 231 -32.05 -34.61 28.27
N THR A 232 -32.12 -33.63 29.16
CA THR A 232 -32.47 -33.84 30.57
C THR A 232 -33.97 -34.07 30.74
N GLY A 233 -34.82 -33.38 29.99
CA GLY A 233 -36.27 -33.62 29.95
C GLY A 233 -36.61 -35.01 29.40
N LEU A 234 -35.93 -35.46 28.35
CA LEU A 234 -36.11 -36.81 27.78
C LEU A 234 -35.71 -37.93 28.76
N ARG A 235 -34.74 -37.67 29.65
CA ARG A 235 -34.35 -38.58 30.74
C ARG A 235 -35.43 -38.75 31.80
N ILE A 236 -36.25 -37.72 32.04
CA ILE A 236 -37.36 -37.77 33.01
C ILE A 236 -38.53 -38.63 32.48
N VAL A 237 -38.70 -38.71 31.15
CA VAL A 237 -39.78 -39.48 30.49
C VAL A 237 -39.39 -40.95 30.23
N GLY A 238 -38.31 -41.46 30.83
CA GLY A 238 -37.97 -42.88 30.77
C GLY A 238 -37.48 -43.40 29.40
N ALA A 239 -37.29 -42.53 28.41
CA ALA A 239 -36.67 -42.89 27.14
C ALA A 239 -35.14 -43.00 27.34
N GLY A 240 -34.66 -44.21 27.65
CA GLY A 240 -33.25 -44.55 27.89
C GLY A 240 -32.31 -44.41 26.69
N LEU A 241 -32.29 -43.26 26.02
CA LEU A 241 -31.29 -42.90 25.02
C LEU A 241 -30.25 -41.98 25.68
N GLY A 242 -29.00 -42.45 25.66
CA GLY A 242 -27.87 -41.87 26.42
C GLY A 242 -27.78 -40.35 26.34
N GLY A 243 -27.73 -39.71 27.51
CA GLY A 243 -27.58 -38.26 27.61
C GLY A 243 -26.32 -37.78 26.90
N GLY A 244 -26.47 -36.78 26.04
CA GLY A 244 -25.36 -36.18 25.29
C GLY A 244 -24.24 -35.77 26.25
N SER A 245 -23.02 -36.23 25.99
CA SER A 245 -21.89 -35.95 26.88
C SER A 245 -21.60 -34.44 26.92
N LYS A 246 -21.11 -33.92 28.06
CA LYS A 246 -20.64 -32.52 28.17
C LYS A 246 -19.69 -32.13 27.02
N ARG A 247 -18.94 -33.10 26.48
CA ARG A 247 -18.04 -32.94 25.33
C ARG A 247 -18.80 -32.62 24.04
N GLU A 248 -19.95 -33.23 23.78
CA GLU A 248 -20.76 -32.95 22.58
C GLU A 248 -21.38 -31.54 22.62
N ALA A 249 -21.87 -31.12 23.79
CA ALA A 249 -22.35 -29.77 24.01
C ALA A 249 -21.24 -28.74 23.77
N THR A 250 -20.04 -28.98 24.32
CA THR A 250 -18.87 -28.12 24.09
C THR A 250 -18.46 -28.09 22.62
N MET A 251 -18.42 -29.23 21.92
CA MET A 251 -18.07 -29.28 20.49
C MET A 251 -19.08 -28.51 19.62
N ARG A 252 -20.38 -28.57 19.94
CA ARG A 252 -21.41 -27.77 19.27
C ARG A 252 -21.21 -26.26 19.51
N LYS A 253 -20.83 -25.84 20.72
CA LYS A 253 -20.49 -24.44 21.04
C LYS A 253 -19.32 -23.93 20.17
N TRP A 254 -18.24 -24.70 20.10
CA TRP A 254 -17.07 -24.33 19.28
C TRP A 254 -17.37 -24.35 17.78
N GLY A 255 -18.10 -25.35 17.29
CA GLY A 255 -18.46 -25.44 15.87
C GLY A 255 -19.33 -24.27 15.41
N THR A 256 -20.33 -23.89 16.21
CA THR A 256 -21.20 -22.73 15.93
C THR A 256 -20.43 -21.42 15.98
N MET A 257 -19.51 -21.24 16.94
CA MET A 257 -18.64 -20.06 17.02
C MET A 257 -17.78 -19.90 15.76
N ILE A 258 -17.10 -20.96 15.33
CA ILE A 258 -16.18 -20.94 14.17
C ILE A 258 -16.96 -20.67 12.89
N ILE A 259 -18.05 -21.40 12.65
CA ILE A 259 -18.84 -21.27 11.42
C ILE A 259 -19.48 -19.87 11.34
N SER A 260 -20.12 -19.43 12.42
CA SER A 260 -20.78 -18.11 12.49
C SER A 260 -19.76 -16.97 12.36
N GLY A 261 -18.60 -17.09 12.99
CA GLY A 261 -17.55 -16.08 12.94
C GLY A 261 -16.94 -15.92 11.54
N LEU A 262 -16.67 -17.05 10.86
CA LEU A 262 -16.09 -17.07 9.51
C LEU A 262 -17.07 -16.70 8.40
N SER A 263 -18.33 -17.13 8.51
CA SER A 263 -19.37 -16.84 7.52
C SER A 263 -19.89 -15.41 7.64
N GLY A 264 -19.92 -14.85 8.86
CA GLY A 264 -20.56 -13.57 9.14
C GLY A 264 -22.09 -13.65 9.05
N GLU A 265 -22.69 -14.83 9.21
CA GLU A 265 -24.15 -15.05 9.18
C GLU A 265 -24.93 -14.11 10.10
N ARG A 266 -24.33 -13.75 11.23
CA ARG A 266 -25.00 -12.88 12.21
C ARG A 266 -24.96 -11.40 11.85
N LEU A 267 -24.27 -11.01 10.78
CA LEU A 267 -24.24 -9.63 10.30
C LEU A 267 -25.56 -9.20 9.66
N SER A 268 -26.24 -10.10 8.95
CA SER A 268 -27.56 -9.81 8.36
C SER A 268 -28.68 -9.83 9.40
N VAL A 269 -28.48 -10.53 10.52
CA VAL A 269 -29.50 -10.72 11.55
C VAL A 269 -29.39 -9.68 12.69
N SER A 270 -28.19 -9.17 12.98
CA SER A 270 -27.97 -8.23 14.09
C SER A 270 -27.44 -6.88 13.59
N GLY A 271 -28.32 -5.87 13.58
CA GLY A 271 -27.95 -4.50 13.26
C GLY A 271 -26.92 -3.90 14.23
N GLY A 272 -26.93 -4.31 15.51
CA GLY A 272 -25.93 -3.88 16.50
C GLY A 272 -24.52 -4.43 16.20
N LEU A 273 -24.42 -5.70 15.80
CA LEU A 273 -23.15 -6.27 15.35
C LEU A 273 -22.69 -5.62 14.04
N LEU A 274 -23.61 -5.41 13.10
CA LEU A 274 -23.33 -4.73 11.83
C LEU A 274 -22.79 -3.32 12.06
N ARG A 275 -23.39 -2.55 12.98
CA ARG A 275 -22.92 -1.23 13.41
C ARG A 275 -21.48 -1.25 13.90
N PHE A 276 -21.13 -2.28 14.67
CA PHE A 276 -19.82 -2.40 15.30
C PHE A 276 -18.72 -2.81 14.32
N VAL A 277 -19.05 -3.63 13.30
CA VAL A 277 -18.08 -4.09 12.30
C VAL A 277 -18.00 -3.18 11.07
N THR A 278 -18.76 -2.07 11.05
CA THR A 278 -18.76 -1.08 9.97
C THR A 278 -18.42 0.32 10.53
N PRO A 279 -17.38 1.01 10.02
CA PRO A 279 -16.48 0.62 8.94
C PRO A 279 -15.62 -0.60 9.29
N GLY A 280 -15.37 -1.42 8.26
CA GLY A 280 -14.62 -2.66 8.40
C GLY A 280 -13.14 -2.49 8.09
N VAL A 281 -12.37 -3.55 8.34
CA VAL A 281 -10.93 -3.63 8.01
C VAL A 281 -10.67 -3.33 6.53
N GLN A 282 -11.56 -3.81 5.65
CA GLN A 282 -11.44 -3.60 4.21
C GLN A 282 -11.46 -2.11 3.84
N ASP A 283 -12.31 -1.30 4.50
CA ASP A 283 -12.42 0.13 4.22
C ASP A 283 -11.12 0.87 4.61
N ILE A 284 -10.47 0.43 5.69
CA ILE A 284 -9.16 0.95 6.13
C ILE A 284 -8.08 0.62 5.11
N PHE A 285 -8.02 -0.64 4.65
CA PHE A 285 -7.07 -1.04 3.61
C PHE A 285 -7.25 -0.22 2.34
N PHE A 286 -8.49 0.00 1.89
CA PHE A 286 -8.78 0.82 0.71
C PHE A 286 -8.35 2.27 0.89
N HIS A 287 -8.48 2.83 2.09
CA HIS A 287 -8.01 4.18 2.35
C HIS A 287 -6.48 4.29 2.36
N ILE A 288 -5.77 3.31 2.92
CA ILE A 288 -4.31 3.25 2.88
C ILE A 288 -3.82 3.05 1.44
N GLN A 289 -4.51 2.23 0.65
CA GLN A 289 -4.23 2.05 -0.76
C GLN A 289 -4.43 3.34 -1.55
N PHE A 290 -5.52 4.08 -1.29
CA PHE A 290 -5.73 5.41 -1.88
C PHE A 290 -4.59 6.36 -1.52
N PHE A 291 -4.16 6.38 -0.25
CA PHE A 291 -3.04 7.21 0.20
C PHE A 291 -1.73 6.88 -0.54
N ALA A 292 -1.34 5.61 -0.61
CA ALA A 292 -0.14 5.20 -1.34
C ALA A 292 -0.26 5.47 -2.85
N MET A 293 -1.47 5.34 -3.41
CA MET A 293 -1.77 5.62 -4.81
C MET A 293 -1.58 7.11 -5.18
N LEU A 294 -1.68 8.05 -4.22
CA LEU A 294 -1.39 9.47 -4.47
C LEU A 294 0.02 9.69 -5.05
N GLY A 295 1.00 8.94 -4.54
CA GLY A 295 2.38 8.99 -5.05
C GLY A 295 2.53 8.39 -6.46
N MET A 296 1.56 7.63 -6.95
CA MET A 296 1.61 7.00 -8.27
C MET A 296 1.06 7.90 -9.39
N PHE A 297 0.42 9.03 -9.06
CA PHE A 297 -0.05 10.00 -10.06
C PHE A 297 1.13 10.76 -10.67
N ALA A 298 1.12 10.93 -11.99
CA ALA A 298 2.15 11.63 -12.75
C ALA A 298 1.99 13.16 -12.66
N VAL A 299 2.01 13.69 -11.43
CA VAL A 299 1.94 15.11 -11.09
C VAL A 299 3.24 15.57 -10.44
N SER A 300 3.48 16.88 -10.41
CA SER A 300 4.71 17.47 -9.86
C SER A 300 4.66 17.55 -8.34
N TRP A 301 4.69 16.39 -7.67
CA TRP A 301 4.82 16.34 -6.22
C TRP A 301 6.17 16.92 -5.78
N PRO A 302 6.23 17.69 -4.68
CA PRO A 302 7.50 18.04 -4.07
C PRO A 302 8.24 16.77 -3.64
N GLY A 303 9.58 16.82 -3.73
CA GLY A 303 10.45 15.67 -3.48
C GLY A 303 10.27 15.02 -2.11
N PHE A 304 9.77 15.70 -1.08
CA PHE A 304 9.55 15.07 0.23
C PHE A 304 8.31 14.16 0.28
N ALA A 305 7.36 14.29 -0.66
CA ALA A 305 6.07 13.61 -0.57
C ALA A 305 6.16 12.10 -0.87
N TYR A 306 6.96 11.70 -1.86
CA TYR A 306 7.11 10.28 -2.24
C TYR A 306 7.57 9.38 -1.09
N PRO A 307 8.59 9.73 -0.27
CA PRO A 307 8.95 8.90 0.88
C PRO A 307 7.83 8.76 1.93
N ILE A 308 6.87 9.69 2.01
CA ILE A 308 5.69 9.53 2.86
C ILE A 308 4.72 8.50 2.23
N PHE A 309 4.41 8.64 0.94
CA PHE A 309 3.55 7.69 0.23
C PHE A 309 4.12 6.27 0.21
N ALA A 310 5.45 6.15 0.10
CA ALA A 310 6.16 4.88 0.15
C ALA A 310 5.94 4.11 1.47
N ARG A 311 5.64 4.79 2.59
CA ARG A 311 5.29 4.11 3.86
C ARG A 311 3.94 3.40 3.82
N GLY A 312 3.04 3.78 2.90
CA GLY A 312 1.78 3.07 2.66
C GLY A 312 1.88 1.93 1.63
N ALA A 313 3.05 1.72 1.03
CA ALA A 313 3.22 0.83 -0.13
C ALA A 313 2.97 -0.66 0.18
N TRP A 314 3.05 -1.07 1.45
CA TRP A 314 2.72 -2.43 1.90
C TRP A 314 1.27 -2.82 1.64
N SER A 315 0.35 -1.84 1.62
CA SER A 315 -1.06 -2.07 1.26
C SER A 315 -1.25 -2.44 -0.22
N HIS A 316 -0.22 -2.16 -1.04
CA HIS A 316 -0.10 -2.55 -2.45
C HIS A 316 0.84 -3.75 -2.67
N LEU A 317 1.20 -4.49 -1.61
CA LEU A 317 2.06 -5.69 -1.67
C LEU A 317 3.49 -5.43 -2.18
N VAL A 318 3.98 -4.20 -2.06
CA VAL A 318 5.35 -3.83 -2.42
C VAL A 318 6.13 -3.37 -1.20
N TRP A 319 7.43 -3.66 -1.19
CA TRP A 319 8.36 -3.34 -0.11
C TRP A 319 9.77 -3.10 -0.69
N ASN A 320 10.74 -2.65 0.11
CA ASN A 320 12.16 -2.49 -0.28
C ASN A 320 12.90 -3.84 -0.50
N THR A 321 12.20 -4.87 -0.95
CA THR A 321 12.79 -6.18 -1.24
C THR A 321 12.26 -6.66 -2.58
N THR A 322 13.19 -6.93 -3.49
CA THR A 322 12.90 -7.47 -4.81
C THR A 322 12.93 -8.99 -4.71
N LEU A 323 11.85 -9.66 -5.13
CA LEU A 323 11.75 -11.13 -5.09
C LEU A 323 12.10 -11.80 -6.43
N ILE A 324 12.43 -11.00 -7.45
CA ILE A 324 12.45 -11.41 -8.87
C ILE A 324 13.79 -11.15 -9.57
N GLN A 325 14.79 -10.57 -8.87
CA GLN A 325 16.00 -10.05 -9.50
C GLN A 325 17.08 -11.08 -9.88
N GLY A 326 16.82 -12.38 -9.65
CA GLY A 326 17.69 -13.48 -10.04
C GLY A 326 18.96 -13.55 -9.18
N SER A 327 20.10 -13.89 -9.81
CA SER A 327 21.39 -14.16 -9.15
C SER A 327 22.04 -12.94 -8.49
N ASP A 328 21.74 -11.72 -8.94
CA ASP A 328 22.38 -10.48 -8.47
C ASP A 328 21.35 -9.47 -7.92
N PRO A 329 20.69 -9.76 -6.79
CA PRO A 329 19.69 -8.87 -6.21
C PRO A 329 20.31 -7.62 -5.57
N LEU A 330 21.55 -7.70 -5.09
CA LEU A 330 22.21 -6.58 -4.40
C LEU A 330 22.67 -5.49 -5.36
N SER A 331 23.17 -5.83 -6.55
CA SER A 331 23.61 -4.86 -7.57
C SER A 331 22.45 -4.18 -8.30
N LYS A 332 21.24 -4.74 -8.24
CA LYS A 332 20.03 -4.23 -8.90
C LYS A 332 19.08 -3.52 -7.94
N ARG A 333 19.42 -3.44 -6.65
CA ARG A 333 18.66 -2.67 -5.67
C ARG A 333 18.83 -1.18 -5.96
N VAL A 334 17.73 -0.44 -5.91
CA VAL A 334 17.76 1.02 -5.97
C VAL A 334 17.68 1.53 -4.54
N ASP A 335 18.62 2.40 -4.18
CA ASP A 335 18.57 3.14 -2.93
C ASP A 335 17.96 4.54 -3.20
N PRO A 336 17.04 5.04 -2.36
CA PRO A 336 16.62 6.43 -2.39
C PRO A 336 17.74 7.44 -2.08
N TYR A 337 18.93 6.99 -1.68
CA TYR A 337 20.11 7.85 -1.54
C TYR A 337 20.94 7.94 -2.84
N PRO A 338 21.63 9.07 -3.08
CA PRO A 338 22.54 9.21 -4.21
C PRO A 338 23.67 8.19 -4.12
N SER A 339 23.93 7.49 -5.23
CA SER A 339 24.98 6.47 -5.33
C SER A 339 25.91 6.67 -6.53
N ASN A 340 25.57 7.61 -7.42
CA ASN A 340 26.36 7.91 -8.60
C ASN A 340 26.92 9.33 -8.45
N TYR A 341 28.23 9.43 -8.30
CA TYR A 341 28.94 10.70 -8.25
C TYR A 341 30.07 10.67 -9.25
N THR A 342 29.97 11.53 -10.26
CA THR A 342 31.03 11.74 -11.23
C THR A 342 31.50 13.20 -11.16
N PRO A 343 32.71 13.47 -10.66
CA PRO A 343 33.25 14.82 -10.63
C PRO A 343 33.45 15.36 -12.05
N SER A 344 33.27 16.66 -12.24
CA SER A 344 33.55 17.31 -13.52
C SER A 344 35.04 17.21 -13.85
N THR A 345 35.38 16.88 -15.10
CA THR A 345 36.78 16.69 -15.53
C THR A 345 37.63 17.93 -15.30
N ALA A 346 37.04 19.13 -15.49
CA ALA A 346 37.72 20.41 -15.27
C ALA A 346 38.03 20.70 -13.79
N TYR A 347 37.34 20.05 -12.85
CA TYR A 347 37.45 20.30 -11.41
C TYR A 347 37.77 19.05 -10.61
N SER A 348 38.17 17.95 -11.25
CA SER A 348 38.33 16.65 -10.60
C SER A 348 39.38 16.68 -9.47
N THR A 349 40.48 17.41 -9.65
CA THR A 349 41.51 17.59 -8.62
C THR A 349 41.01 18.37 -7.42
N GLN A 350 40.22 19.41 -7.65
CA GLN A 350 39.68 20.27 -6.60
C GLN A 350 38.53 19.60 -5.83
N LEU A 351 37.67 18.85 -6.52
CA LEU A 351 36.54 18.15 -5.90
C LEU A 351 36.97 16.98 -5.02
N THR A 352 38.13 16.35 -5.29
CA THR A 352 38.59 15.14 -4.60
C THR A 352 39.60 15.37 -3.49
N ASN A 353 40.27 16.54 -3.46
CA ASN A 353 41.33 16.81 -2.48
C ASN A 353 40.86 17.83 -1.43
N PRO A 354 40.91 17.49 -0.12
CA PRO A 354 40.43 18.34 0.98
C PRO A 354 41.18 19.66 1.16
N LEU A 355 42.31 19.85 0.48
CA LEU A 355 43.06 21.10 0.48
C LEU A 355 42.42 22.19 -0.40
N TYR A 356 41.46 21.84 -1.26
CA TYR A 356 40.77 22.78 -2.14
C TYR A 356 39.42 23.21 -1.59
N PRO A 357 38.95 24.43 -1.92
CA PRO A 357 37.74 25.01 -1.32
C PRO A 357 36.47 24.29 -1.77
N ILE A 358 36.45 23.74 -2.99
CA ILE A 358 35.30 23.03 -3.56
C ILE A 358 35.30 21.52 -3.26
N TYR A 359 36.09 21.04 -2.29
CA TYR A 359 36.16 19.63 -1.92
C TYR A 359 34.79 19.06 -1.53
N LEU A 360 34.48 17.88 -2.07
CA LEU A 360 33.30 17.09 -1.72
C LEU A 360 33.75 15.71 -1.25
N GLU A 361 33.27 15.31 -0.07
CA GLU A 361 33.53 13.99 0.45
C GLU A 361 32.64 12.97 -0.27
N ASP A 362 33.25 12.04 -1.01
CA ASP A 362 32.58 11.06 -1.86
C ASP A 362 32.00 9.88 -1.06
N ASN A 363 32.62 9.53 0.07
CA ASN A 363 32.27 8.36 0.88
C ASN A 363 31.43 8.70 2.12
N ALA A 364 31.12 9.97 2.38
CA ALA A 364 30.36 10.38 3.56
C ALA A 364 28.86 10.36 3.31
N PHE A 365 28.10 9.83 4.28
CA PHE A 365 26.65 9.76 4.19
C PHE A 365 25.99 11.14 3.98
N ASN A 366 25.44 11.33 2.78
CA ASN A 366 24.67 12.51 2.41
C ASN A 366 23.15 12.28 2.66
N PRO A 367 22.53 12.97 3.64
CA PRO A 367 21.13 12.76 4.02
C PRO A 367 20.15 13.47 3.07
N VAL A 368 20.26 13.20 1.78
CA VAL A 368 19.45 13.79 0.71
C VAL A 368 18.84 12.68 -0.14
N ILE A 369 17.59 12.86 -0.58
CA ILE A 369 16.95 11.91 -1.49
C ILE A 369 17.36 12.15 -2.94
N ASP A 370 17.60 11.07 -3.66
CA ASP A 370 17.82 11.04 -5.10
C ASP A 370 16.74 10.20 -5.80
N TYR A 371 16.18 10.76 -6.87
CA TYR A 371 15.21 10.08 -7.73
C TYR A 371 15.84 9.48 -8.98
N HIS A 372 17.16 9.59 -9.18
CA HIS A 372 17.90 9.01 -10.32
C HIS A 372 17.31 9.43 -11.68
N ASN A 373 16.91 10.69 -11.81
CA ASN A 373 16.21 11.24 -12.99
C ASN A 373 14.91 10.49 -13.37
N SER A 374 14.24 9.88 -12.40
CA SER A 374 12.94 9.23 -12.58
C SER A 374 11.86 10.23 -12.96
N ALA A 375 10.93 9.83 -13.83
CA ALA A 375 9.75 10.63 -14.15
C ALA A 375 8.78 10.72 -12.96
N ASN A 376 8.08 11.84 -12.85
CA ASN A 376 7.05 12.05 -11.83
C ASN A 376 5.96 10.96 -11.89
N GLY A 377 5.53 10.49 -10.72
CA GLY A 377 4.50 9.48 -10.57
C GLY A 377 5.07 8.12 -10.23
N MET A 378 4.77 7.10 -11.05
CA MET A 378 5.10 5.71 -10.72
C MET A 378 6.60 5.46 -10.59
N GLU A 379 7.45 6.11 -11.39
CA GLU A 379 8.91 5.89 -11.32
C GLU A 379 9.49 6.48 -10.03
N SER A 380 9.20 7.75 -9.71
CA SER A 380 9.62 8.36 -8.45
C SER A 380 9.05 7.65 -7.22
N PHE A 381 7.82 7.13 -7.30
CA PHE A 381 7.23 6.28 -6.26
C PHE A 381 8.00 4.96 -6.09
N ALA A 382 8.35 4.27 -7.17
CA ALA A 382 9.13 3.04 -7.12
C ALA A 382 10.49 3.27 -6.45
N THR A 383 11.18 4.32 -6.86
CA THR A 383 12.49 4.71 -6.30
C THR A 383 12.39 5.04 -4.81
N ALA A 384 11.35 5.76 -4.37
CA ALA A 384 11.12 6.05 -2.95
C ALA A 384 10.84 4.80 -2.10
N VAL A 385 10.20 3.77 -2.68
CA VAL A 385 10.02 2.46 -2.03
C VAL A 385 11.35 1.67 -1.96
N GLY A 386 12.31 1.97 -2.84
CA GLY A 386 13.56 1.23 -3.02
C GLY A 386 13.44 0.09 -4.04
N LEU A 387 12.56 0.26 -5.03
CA LEU A 387 12.34 -0.70 -6.12
C LEU A 387 12.59 -0.03 -7.46
N ARG A 388 13.00 -0.83 -8.45
CA ARG A 388 13.00 -0.37 -9.84
C ARG A 388 11.56 -0.35 -10.37
N PRO A 389 11.21 0.58 -11.28
CA PRO A 389 9.86 0.66 -11.82
C PRO A 389 9.35 -0.66 -12.43
N GLN A 390 10.22 -1.41 -13.13
CA GLN A 390 9.89 -2.70 -13.75
C GLN A 390 9.71 -3.87 -12.76
N ASP A 391 10.13 -3.72 -11.51
CA ASP A 391 10.03 -4.77 -10.49
C ASP A 391 8.75 -4.64 -9.63
N LEU A 392 8.01 -3.54 -9.76
CA LEU A 392 6.76 -3.30 -9.02
C LEU A 392 5.74 -4.41 -9.24
N PHE A 393 5.44 -4.71 -10.50
CA PHE A 393 4.45 -5.73 -10.87
C PHE A 393 4.85 -7.12 -10.36
N GLY A 394 6.06 -7.56 -10.65
CA GLY A 394 6.48 -8.90 -10.26
C GLY A 394 6.55 -9.06 -8.73
N THR A 395 6.93 -8.03 -8.00
CA THR A 395 6.99 -8.07 -6.53
C THR A 395 5.59 -8.18 -5.96
N CYS A 396 4.66 -7.32 -6.42
CA CYS A 396 3.26 -7.38 -6.03
C CYS A 396 2.63 -8.75 -6.33
N LEU A 397 2.80 -9.27 -7.56
CA LEU A 397 2.22 -10.55 -7.96
C LEU A 397 2.80 -11.72 -7.16
N VAL A 398 4.12 -11.78 -6.95
CA VAL A 398 4.75 -12.85 -6.17
C VAL A 398 4.26 -12.82 -4.73
N VAL A 399 4.23 -11.66 -4.08
CA VAL A 399 3.71 -11.53 -2.71
C VAL A 399 2.24 -11.95 -2.64
N PHE A 400 1.41 -11.54 -3.60
CA PHE A 400 0.02 -11.96 -3.69
C PHE A 400 -0.12 -13.49 -3.81
N LEU A 401 0.68 -14.12 -4.67
CA LEU A 401 0.66 -15.57 -4.85
C LEU A 401 1.19 -16.32 -3.62
N LEU A 402 2.19 -15.79 -2.92
CA LEU A 402 2.69 -16.36 -1.66
C LEU A 402 1.62 -16.30 -0.55
N ILE A 403 0.91 -15.18 -0.42
CA ILE A 403 -0.20 -15.05 0.53
C ILE A 403 -1.33 -16.02 0.15
N THR A 404 -1.65 -16.11 -1.15
CA THR A 404 -2.65 -17.04 -1.67
C THR A 404 -2.28 -18.49 -1.37
N LEU A 405 -1.03 -18.87 -1.61
CA LEU A 405 -0.50 -20.21 -1.31
C LEU A 405 -0.56 -20.49 0.20
N ALA A 406 -0.18 -19.54 1.05
CA ALA A 406 -0.23 -19.68 2.50
C ALA A 406 -1.68 -19.92 3.00
N VAL A 407 -2.65 -19.19 2.45
CA VAL A 407 -4.08 -19.38 2.78
C VAL A 407 -4.59 -20.75 2.33
N VAL A 408 -4.19 -21.21 1.13
CA VAL A 408 -4.53 -22.55 0.63
C VAL A 408 -3.92 -23.63 1.53
N ILE A 409 -2.63 -23.54 1.86
CA ILE A 409 -1.95 -24.51 2.73
C ILE A 409 -2.61 -24.56 4.10
N LEU A 410 -2.85 -23.41 4.74
CA LEU A 410 -3.50 -23.35 6.05
C LEU A 410 -4.90 -23.98 6.02
N SER A 411 -5.67 -23.70 4.96
CA SER A 411 -7.02 -24.28 4.80
C SER A 411 -6.97 -25.80 4.60
N LEU A 412 -6.00 -26.30 3.81
CA LEU A 412 -5.80 -27.74 3.61
C LEU A 412 -5.33 -28.44 4.89
N VAL A 413 -4.47 -27.80 5.69
CA VAL A 413 -4.02 -28.32 6.99
C VAL A 413 -5.20 -28.41 7.96
N LEU A 414 -6.03 -27.37 8.06
CA LEU A 414 -7.23 -27.41 8.90
C LEU A 414 -8.24 -28.47 8.43
N TRP A 415 -8.39 -28.63 7.11
CA TRP A 415 -9.23 -29.67 6.52
C TRP A 415 -8.71 -31.06 6.89
N PHE A 416 -7.39 -31.29 6.76
CA PHE A 416 -6.74 -32.53 7.12
C PHE A 416 -6.87 -32.85 8.62
N ILE A 417 -6.59 -31.89 9.50
CA ILE A 417 -6.68 -32.06 10.95
C ILE A 417 -8.12 -32.45 11.35
N HIS A 418 -9.13 -31.80 10.78
CA HIS A 418 -10.53 -32.15 11.06
C HIS A 418 -10.86 -33.57 10.61
N GLY A 419 -10.46 -33.96 9.40
CA GLY A 419 -10.66 -35.33 8.90
C GLY A 419 -9.92 -36.38 9.75
N PHE A 420 -8.69 -36.06 10.16
CA PHE A 420 -7.86 -36.94 11.00
C PHE A 420 -8.42 -37.10 12.42
N ALA A 421 -8.87 -36.01 13.04
CA ALA A 421 -9.51 -36.06 14.36
C ALA A 421 -10.82 -36.88 14.35
N GLU A 422 -11.60 -36.79 13.28
CA GLU A 422 -12.81 -37.62 13.11
C GLU A 422 -12.45 -39.09 12.91
N TYR A 423 -11.38 -39.39 12.17
CA TYR A 423 -10.86 -40.75 12.02
C TYR A 423 -10.42 -41.38 13.34
N LEU A 424 -9.66 -40.65 14.16
CA LEU A 424 -9.24 -41.11 15.49
C LEU A 424 -10.43 -41.31 16.45
N SER A 425 -11.50 -40.54 16.25
CA SER A 425 -12.71 -40.63 17.08
C SER A 425 -13.72 -41.67 16.56
N ALA A 426 -13.45 -42.30 15.42
CA ALA A 426 -14.35 -43.28 14.84
C ALA A 426 -14.32 -44.59 15.67
N PRO A 427 -15.46 -45.05 16.21
CA PRO A 427 -15.48 -46.31 16.95
C PRO A 427 -15.11 -47.48 16.02
N PRO A 428 -14.42 -48.52 16.52
CA PRO A 428 -14.12 -49.72 15.74
C PRO A 428 -15.44 -50.33 15.23
N ALA A 429 -15.42 -50.81 13.99
CA ALA A 429 -16.59 -51.36 13.33
C ALA A 429 -17.09 -52.60 14.10
N LYS A 430 -18.09 -52.41 14.97
CA LYS A 430 -18.86 -53.54 15.51
C LYS A 430 -19.81 -54.03 14.42
N ILE A 431 -19.72 -55.31 14.11
CA ILE A 431 -20.73 -56.05 13.35
C ILE A 431 -21.90 -56.23 14.32
N GLU A 432 -22.94 -55.39 14.24
CA GLU A 432 -24.17 -55.59 15.00
C GLU A 432 -25.34 -55.90 14.05
N HIS A 433 -26.00 -57.01 14.34
CA HIS A 433 -27.23 -57.47 13.68
C HIS A 433 -28.36 -56.45 13.85
N ALA A 434 -29.20 -56.39 12.82
CA ALA A 434 -30.31 -55.46 12.68
C ALA A 434 -31.27 -55.49 13.88
N GLY A 435 -31.30 -54.38 14.62
CA GLY A 435 -32.38 -54.00 15.54
C GLY A 435 -32.64 -52.50 15.39
N PRO A 436 -33.90 -52.03 15.48
CA PRO A 436 -34.23 -50.65 15.16
C PRO A 436 -33.74 -49.74 16.28
N LYS A 437 -32.62 -49.04 16.05
CA LYS A 437 -32.11 -48.01 16.96
C LYS A 437 -32.07 -46.66 16.26
N GLY A 438 -32.61 -45.67 16.98
CA GLY A 438 -32.78 -44.29 16.55
C GLY A 438 -31.49 -43.63 16.09
N GLY A 439 -31.65 -42.73 15.13
CA GLY A 439 -30.55 -42.04 14.46
C GLY A 439 -29.63 -41.34 15.44
N ARG A 440 -28.33 -41.62 15.31
CA ARG A 440 -27.29 -40.73 15.85
C ARG A 440 -27.37 -39.40 15.09
N PRO A 441 -27.43 -38.24 15.76
CA PRO A 441 -27.31 -36.97 15.06
C PRO A 441 -25.90 -36.86 14.50
N SER A 442 -25.81 -36.97 13.18
CA SER A 442 -24.62 -36.64 12.40
C SER A 442 -24.16 -35.22 12.77
N MET A 443 -22.89 -35.04 13.14
CA MET A 443 -22.25 -33.73 13.34
C MET A 443 -22.10 -32.91 12.04
N GLY A 444 -23.03 -33.07 11.09
CA GLY A 444 -23.05 -32.39 9.81
C GLY A 444 -24.45 -32.25 9.21
N SER A 445 -25.53 -32.62 9.93
CA SER A 445 -26.84 -32.12 9.52
C SER A 445 -26.83 -30.61 9.74
N SER A 446 -27.11 -29.87 8.67
CA SER A 446 -27.44 -28.45 8.69
C SER A 446 -28.19 -28.07 9.98
N PRO A 447 -27.89 -26.92 10.61
CA PRO A 447 -28.90 -26.28 11.45
C PRO A 447 -30.03 -25.86 10.51
N GLN A 448 -30.92 -26.80 10.17
CA GLN A 448 -32.22 -26.48 9.56
C GLN A 448 -33.13 -25.75 10.57
N ALA A 449 -32.64 -25.53 11.79
CA ALA A 449 -33.13 -24.53 12.71
C ALA A 449 -31.98 -23.55 13.02
N SER A 450 -31.80 -22.53 12.18
CA SER A 450 -31.27 -21.26 12.68
C SER A 450 -32.35 -20.69 13.58
N LEU A 451 -32.29 -21.00 14.88
CA LEU A 451 -33.02 -20.25 15.89
C LEU A 451 -32.57 -18.78 15.77
N GLY A 452 -33.43 -17.96 15.18
CA GLY A 452 -33.18 -16.56 14.81
C GLY A 452 -33.56 -16.18 13.38
N GLY A 453 -33.91 -17.13 12.51
CA GLY A 453 -34.62 -16.83 11.26
C GLY A 453 -36.08 -16.45 11.53
N LYS A 454 -36.67 -15.63 10.67
CA LYS A 454 -38.06 -15.10 10.77
C LYS A 454 -39.14 -16.18 10.94
N GLU A 455 -38.80 -17.45 10.71
CA GLU A 455 -39.64 -18.63 10.91
C GLU A 455 -39.76 -19.09 12.39
N ALA A 456 -38.93 -18.57 13.30
CA ALA A 456 -39.07 -18.84 14.73
C ALA A 456 -40.24 -18.07 15.40
N SER A 457 -40.92 -17.20 14.65
CA SER A 457 -41.93 -16.28 15.17
C SER A 457 -43.36 -16.55 14.69
N ASP A 458 -43.64 -17.67 14.02
CA ASP A 458 -45.01 -18.00 13.56
C ASP A 458 -45.65 -19.11 14.44
N PRO A 459 -46.53 -18.77 15.40
CA PRO A 459 -47.14 -19.74 16.31
C PRO A 459 -48.38 -20.43 15.70
N ARG A 460 -48.34 -20.83 14.43
CA ARG A 460 -49.47 -21.49 13.75
C ARG A 460 -49.07 -22.71 12.91
N ASN A 461 -48.74 -23.80 13.59
CA ASN A 461 -49.36 -25.12 13.36
C ASN A 461 -48.70 -26.18 14.26
N SER A 462 -49.19 -26.27 15.50
CA SER A 462 -49.04 -27.43 16.36
C SER A 462 -50.27 -28.32 16.23
N SER A 463 -50.26 -29.25 15.28
CA SER A 463 -51.09 -30.48 15.33
C SER A 463 -50.83 -31.32 14.09
N TYR A 464 -50.23 -32.50 14.27
CA TYR A 464 -50.86 -33.78 13.95
C TYR A 464 -49.91 -34.90 14.39
N TYR A 465 -50.16 -35.40 15.60
CA TYR A 465 -49.88 -36.79 15.92
C TYR A 465 -50.91 -37.64 15.15
N SER A 466 -50.45 -38.53 14.28
CA SER A 466 -51.23 -39.70 13.87
C SER A 466 -50.33 -40.92 13.82
N ASP A 467 -50.37 -41.67 14.92
CA ASP A 467 -50.00 -43.08 14.94
C ASP A 467 -51.00 -43.87 14.08
N GLY A 468 -50.48 -44.67 13.16
CA GLY A 468 -51.25 -45.62 12.35
C GLY A 468 -50.29 -46.67 11.76
N PRO A 469 -50.51 -47.98 11.99
CA PRO A 469 -49.55 -49.01 11.61
C PRO A 469 -49.83 -49.47 10.19
N GLN A 470 -49.32 -48.76 9.18
CA GLN A 470 -49.23 -49.24 7.79
C GLN A 470 -48.49 -48.19 6.94
N ASN A 471 -47.16 -48.30 6.87
CA ASN A 471 -46.41 -47.70 5.78
C ASN A 471 -45.33 -48.69 5.35
N LEU A 472 -45.51 -49.27 4.15
CA LEU A 472 -44.49 -50.11 3.54
C LEU A 472 -43.23 -49.27 3.27
N PRO A 473 -42.04 -49.82 3.53
CA PRO A 473 -40.78 -49.14 3.27
C PRO A 473 -40.63 -48.77 1.79
N THR A 474 -40.45 -47.48 1.49
CA THR A 474 -40.15 -46.98 0.13
C THR A 474 -38.77 -47.48 -0.34
N GLN A 475 -38.54 -47.58 -1.64
CA GLN A 475 -37.26 -48.07 -2.21
C GLN A 475 -36.00 -47.35 -1.68
N ALA A 476 -36.12 -46.10 -1.21
CA ALA A 476 -35.03 -45.37 -0.55
C ALA A 476 -34.59 -46.01 0.78
N SER A 477 -35.52 -46.58 1.54
CA SER A 477 -35.24 -47.29 2.80
C SER A 477 -34.63 -48.68 2.58
N LEU A 478 -34.99 -49.36 1.49
CA LEU A 478 -34.35 -50.61 1.04
C LEU A 478 -32.94 -50.37 0.46
N ALA A 479 -32.69 -49.23 -0.21
CA ALA A 479 -31.35 -48.82 -0.63
C ALA A 479 -30.44 -48.48 0.55
N ALA A 480 -30.99 -47.91 1.63
CA ALA A 480 -30.27 -47.67 2.88
C ALA A 480 -29.89 -48.97 3.61
N GLN A 481 -30.72 -50.01 3.52
CA GLN A 481 -30.43 -51.33 4.09
C GLN A 481 -29.35 -52.12 3.33
N ARG A 482 -29.03 -51.76 2.07
CA ARG A 482 -27.98 -52.40 1.25
C ARG A 482 -26.60 -51.74 1.33
N ALA A 483 -26.38 -50.77 2.22
CA ALA A 483 -25.07 -50.17 2.43
C ALA A 483 -24.15 -51.10 3.25
N SER A 484 -23.61 -52.13 2.59
CA SER A 484 -22.47 -52.95 3.01
C SER A 484 -21.47 -52.12 3.82
N ALA A 485 -21.01 -52.65 4.96
CA ALA A 485 -20.05 -52.08 5.89
C ALA A 485 -18.84 -51.44 5.16
N ARG A 486 -18.95 -50.15 4.81
CA ARG A 486 -17.86 -49.39 4.23
C ARG A 486 -16.82 -49.16 5.32
N SER A 487 -15.55 -49.43 5.01
CA SER A 487 -14.45 -49.16 5.93
C SER A 487 -14.53 -47.72 6.45
N PRO A 488 -14.18 -47.47 7.73
CA PRO A 488 -14.28 -46.14 8.33
C PRO A 488 -13.53 -45.09 7.50
N LEU A 489 -12.37 -45.47 6.96
CA LEU A 489 -11.60 -44.65 6.02
C LEU A 489 -12.39 -44.24 4.77
N ARG A 490 -13.07 -45.18 4.10
CA ARG A 490 -13.85 -44.88 2.89
C ARG A 490 -15.03 -43.96 3.19
N ARG A 491 -15.70 -44.14 4.33
CA ARG A 491 -16.80 -43.27 4.78
C ARG A 491 -16.32 -41.84 5.03
N ILE A 492 -15.22 -41.68 5.77
CA ILE A 492 -14.63 -40.38 6.08
C ILE A 492 -14.13 -39.70 4.81
N TRP A 493 -13.46 -40.44 3.93
CA TRP A 493 -13.00 -39.91 2.65
C TRP A 493 -14.13 -39.33 1.79
N PHE A 494 -15.27 -40.02 1.65
CA PHE A 494 -16.42 -39.48 0.91
C PHE A 494 -17.05 -38.25 1.59
N ARG A 495 -17.04 -38.19 2.93
CA ARG A 495 -17.56 -37.06 3.71
C ARG A 495 -16.67 -35.83 3.62
N PHE A 496 -15.35 -36.03 3.59
CA PHE A 496 -14.34 -34.97 3.52
C PHE A 496 -13.85 -34.66 2.12
N ARG A 497 -14.33 -35.33 1.06
CA ARG A 497 -14.09 -34.89 -0.32
C ARG A 497 -14.71 -33.49 -0.54
N ALA A 498 -14.21 -32.70 -1.47
CA ALA A 498 -14.68 -31.32 -1.73
C ALA A 498 -16.20 -31.16 -1.94
N ARG A 499 -16.91 -32.20 -2.40
CA ARG A 499 -18.38 -32.24 -2.55
C ARG A 499 -19.11 -32.98 -1.43
N GLY A 500 -18.39 -33.56 -0.47
CA GLY A 500 -18.95 -34.22 0.69
C GLY A 500 -19.49 -33.22 1.71
N GLU A 501 -20.28 -33.69 2.68
CA GLU A 501 -20.96 -32.83 3.66
C GLU A 501 -19.99 -31.89 4.39
N ALA A 502 -18.93 -32.44 4.99
CA ALA A 502 -17.93 -31.69 5.76
C ALA A 502 -16.90 -31.01 4.85
N GLY A 503 -16.43 -31.71 3.80
CA GLY A 503 -15.45 -31.16 2.88
C GLY A 503 -15.95 -29.93 2.10
N ALA A 504 -17.25 -29.87 1.79
CA ALA A 504 -17.82 -28.71 1.11
C ALA A 504 -17.90 -27.45 2.00
N PHE A 505 -17.89 -27.56 3.33
CA PHE A 505 -17.75 -26.39 4.22
C PHE A 505 -16.32 -25.86 4.22
N HIS A 506 -15.32 -26.73 4.29
CA HIS A 506 -13.91 -26.34 4.17
C HIS A 506 -13.61 -25.70 2.81
N ALA A 507 -14.13 -26.29 1.73
CA ALA A 507 -13.99 -25.73 0.38
C ALA A 507 -14.68 -24.35 0.27
N ALA A 508 -15.84 -24.17 0.89
CA ALA A 508 -16.52 -22.88 0.93
C ALA A 508 -15.73 -21.84 1.74
N ALA A 509 -15.16 -22.20 2.88
CA ALA A 509 -14.29 -21.32 3.68
C ALA A 509 -13.05 -20.88 2.91
N LEU A 510 -12.38 -21.83 2.24
CA LEU A 510 -11.23 -21.54 1.38
C LEU A 510 -11.63 -20.56 0.27
N TYR A 511 -12.72 -20.84 -0.44
CA TYR A 511 -13.21 -19.97 -1.51
C TYR A 511 -13.51 -18.53 -1.00
N GLY A 512 -14.16 -18.40 0.16
CA GLY A 512 -14.40 -17.09 0.78
C GLY A 512 -13.13 -16.35 1.17
N ASN A 513 -12.12 -17.05 1.68
CA ASN A 513 -10.82 -16.44 2.02
C ASN A 513 -10.06 -15.98 0.77
N LEU A 514 -10.10 -16.76 -0.32
CA LEU A 514 -9.53 -16.36 -1.61
C LEU A 514 -10.23 -15.12 -2.17
N LEU A 515 -11.56 -15.05 -2.06
CA LEU A 515 -12.31 -13.86 -2.47
C LEU A 515 -11.96 -12.62 -1.64
N ARG A 516 -11.67 -12.76 -0.34
CA ARG A 516 -11.19 -11.63 0.50
C ARG A 516 -9.84 -11.10 0.01
N LEU A 517 -8.91 -11.98 -0.38
CA LEU A 517 -7.62 -11.56 -0.94
C LEU A 517 -7.81 -10.80 -2.26
N ILE A 518 -8.61 -11.34 -3.18
CA ILE A 518 -8.91 -10.68 -4.45
C ILE A 518 -9.57 -9.32 -4.22
N LEU A 519 -10.51 -9.22 -3.27
CA LEU A 519 -11.16 -7.96 -2.92
C LEU A 519 -10.18 -6.90 -2.44
N ILE A 520 -9.29 -7.27 -1.52
CA ILE A 520 -8.36 -6.32 -0.91
C ILE A 520 -7.29 -5.91 -1.93
N PHE A 521 -6.79 -6.83 -2.75
CA PHE A 521 -5.65 -6.59 -3.65
C PHE A 521 -6.04 -6.39 -5.11
N HIS A 522 -7.33 -6.17 -5.42
CA HIS A 522 -7.79 -5.88 -6.78
C HIS A 522 -7.09 -4.64 -7.38
N LEU A 523 -7.07 -3.53 -6.63
CA LEU A 523 -6.47 -2.25 -7.06
C LEU A 523 -4.95 -2.32 -7.31
N PRO A 524 -4.10 -2.84 -6.40
CA PRO A 524 -2.66 -2.93 -6.68
C PRO A 524 -2.34 -3.81 -7.89
N ILE A 525 -3.05 -4.94 -8.04
CA ILE A 525 -2.83 -5.85 -9.16
C ILE A 525 -3.23 -5.17 -10.48
N THR A 526 -4.33 -4.43 -10.53
CA THR A 526 -4.70 -3.68 -11.74
C THR A 526 -3.67 -2.61 -12.08
N ILE A 527 -3.28 -1.77 -11.11
CA ILE A 527 -2.33 -0.66 -11.32
C ILE A 527 -1.01 -1.18 -11.89
N PHE A 528 -0.37 -2.12 -11.19
CA PHE A 528 0.96 -2.56 -11.59
C PHE A 528 0.95 -3.44 -12.84
N SER A 529 -0.11 -4.22 -13.07
CA SER A 529 -0.24 -4.98 -14.32
C SER A 529 -0.34 -4.05 -15.52
N LEU A 530 -1.17 -2.99 -15.45
CA LEU A 530 -1.28 -2.02 -16.55
C LEU A 530 -0.01 -1.21 -16.73
N TYR A 531 0.64 -0.80 -15.64
CA TYR A 531 1.92 -0.10 -15.71
C TYR A 531 3.01 -0.96 -16.38
N GLN A 532 3.10 -2.26 -16.06
CA GLN A 532 4.08 -3.15 -16.68
C GLN A 532 3.91 -3.24 -18.21
N LEU A 533 2.67 -3.13 -18.70
CA LEU A 533 2.37 -3.14 -20.13
C LEU A 533 2.81 -1.84 -20.83
N THR A 534 2.94 -0.72 -20.10
CA THR A 534 3.38 0.57 -20.68
C THR A 534 4.89 0.76 -20.72
N LEU A 535 5.66 -0.01 -19.95
CA LEU A 535 7.13 0.10 -19.86
C LEU A 535 7.89 -0.28 -21.15
N GLY A 536 7.22 -0.81 -22.17
CA GLY A 536 7.83 -1.10 -23.48
C GLY A 536 9.04 -2.04 -23.39
N ALA A 537 10.19 -1.59 -23.89
CA ALA A 537 11.43 -2.38 -23.90
C ALA A 537 12.11 -2.51 -22.53
N ARG A 538 11.77 -1.67 -21.54
CA ARG A 538 12.34 -1.75 -20.18
C ARG A 538 11.85 -2.98 -19.40
N ALA A 539 10.73 -3.58 -19.83
CA ALA A 539 10.15 -4.78 -19.25
C ALA A 539 10.36 -6.01 -20.15
N SER A 540 10.74 -7.14 -19.55
CA SER A 540 10.88 -8.40 -20.27
C SER A 540 9.55 -8.83 -20.90
N ILE A 541 9.61 -9.49 -22.06
CA ILE A 541 8.42 -9.98 -22.77
C ILE A 541 7.63 -10.94 -21.86
N VAL A 542 8.32 -11.83 -21.16
CA VAL A 542 7.73 -12.77 -20.21
C VAL A 542 6.96 -12.04 -19.11
N SER A 543 7.55 -11.00 -18.52
CA SER A 543 6.87 -10.21 -17.48
C SER A 543 5.63 -9.49 -18.01
N ARG A 544 5.67 -8.97 -19.24
CA ARG A 544 4.50 -8.33 -19.88
C ARG A 544 3.37 -9.32 -20.15
N VAL A 545 3.69 -10.54 -20.60
CA VAL A 545 2.67 -11.60 -20.78
C VAL A 545 2.02 -11.96 -19.45
N PHE A 546 2.82 -12.16 -18.39
CA PHE A 546 2.25 -12.41 -17.06
C PHE A 546 1.42 -11.24 -16.54
N ALA A 547 1.79 -9.99 -16.82
CA ALA A 547 0.99 -8.81 -16.48
C ALA A 547 -0.35 -8.80 -17.22
N ALA A 548 -0.36 -9.09 -18.53
CA ALA A 548 -1.59 -9.21 -19.30
C ALA A 548 -2.50 -10.33 -18.76
N LEU A 549 -1.94 -11.49 -18.42
CA LEU A 549 -2.69 -12.60 -17.83
C LEU A 549 -3.22 -12.26 -16.43
N ALA A 550 -2.41 -11.65 -15.57
CA ALA A 550 -2.83 -11.24 -14.23
C ALA A 550 -3.99 -10.24 -14.32
N PHE A 551 -3.88 -9.22 -15.18
CA PHE A 551 -4.97 -8.28 -15.42
C PHE A 551 -6.24 -8.97 -15.94
N ALA A 552 -6.12 -9.79 -16.99
CA ALA A 552 -7.28 -10.45 -17.59
C ALA A 552 -7.99 -11.38 -16.60
N PHE A 553 -7.25 -12.25 -15.90
CA PHE A 553 -7.85 -13.25 -15.03
C PHE A 553 -8.22 -12.71 -13.65
N ILE A 554 -7.29 -12.04 -12.97
CA ILE A 554 -7.47 -11.63 -11.56
C ILE A 554 -8.33 -10.37 -11.47
N SER A 555 -8.17 -9.43 -12.39
CA SER A 555 -8.87 -8.14 -12.32
C SER A 555 -10.19 -8.10 -13.10
N VAL A 556 -10.33 -8.87 -14.18
CA VAL A 556 -11.54 -8.82 -15.03
C VAL A 556 -12.37 -10.09 -14.90
N ILE A 557 -11.84 -11.25 -15.32
CA ILE A 557 -12.62 -12.48 -15.47
C ILE A 557 -13.12 -13.01 -14.12
N ILE A 558 -12.25 -13.15 -13.11
CA ILE A 558 -12.65 -13.72 -11.82
C ILE A 558 -13.71 -12.83 -11.13
N PRO A 559 -13.52 -11.50 -10.97
CA PRO A 559 -14.54 -10.64 -10.40
C PRO A 559 -15.85 -10.66 -11.20
N ALA A 560 -15.79 -10.66 -12.53
CA ALA A 560 -16.98 -10.74 -13.39
C ALA A 560 -17.75 -12.05 -13.19
N LEU A 561 -17.07 -13.20 -13.12
CA LEU A 561 -17.69 -14.50 -12.86
C LEU A 561 -18.32 -14.57 -11.47
N VAL A 562 -17.67 -13.99 -10.45
CA VAL A 562 -18.20 -13.92 -9.09
C VAL A 562 -19.45 -13.05 -9.04
N MET A 563 -19.43 -11.88 -9.68
CA MET A 563 -20.59 -11.00 -9.76
C MET A 563 -21.74 -11.63 -10.55
N TYR A 564 -21.44 -12.34 -11.65
CA TYR A 564 -22.43 -13.10 -12.41
C TYR A 564 -23.07 -14.21 -11.57
N LYS A 565 -22.27 -14.91 -10.77
CA LYS A 565 -22.77 -15.94 -9.84
C LYS A 565 -23.68 -15.34 -8.76
N ILE A 566 -23.35 -14.15 -8.23
CA ILE A 566 -24.19 -13.42 -7.27
C ILE A 566 -25.49 -12.99 -7.94
N TYR A 567 -25.43 -12.43 -9.15
CA TYR A 567 -26.60 -12.00 -9.92
C TYR A 567 -27.58 -13.15 -10.19
N LYS A 568 -27.07 -14.34 -10.57
CA LYS A 568 -27.90 -15.51 -10.87
C LYS A 568 -28.48 -16.22 -9.64
N THR A 569 -27.95 -15.97 -8.45
CA THR A 569 -28.37 -16.70 -7.25
C THR A 569 -29.47 -15.90 -6.53
N PRO A 570 -30.62 -16.51 -6.17
CA PRO A 570 -31.71 -15.81 -5.49
C PRO A 570 -31.29 -15.23 -4.13
N SER A 571 -31.76 -14.03 -3.79
CA SER A 571 -31.37 -13.31 -2.56
C SER A 571 -31.53 -14.12 -1.28
N GLY A 572 -32.67 -14.82 -1.07
CA GLY A 572 -32.86 -15.64 0.13
C GLY A 572 -31.75 -16.70 0.28
N LYS A 573 -31.35 -17.36 -0.80
CA LYS A 573 -30.24 -18.33 -0.77
C LYS A 573 -28.87 -17.67 -0.47
N LEU A 574 -28.68 -16.39 -0.76
CA LEU A 574 -27.44 -15.69 -0.42
C LEU A 574 -27.30 -15.43 1.07
N TYR A 575 -28.41 -15.04 1.73
CA TYR A 575 -28.38 -14.63 3.13
C TYR A 575 -28.71 -15.79 4.09
N ASP A 576 -29.54 -16.74 3.69
CA ASP A 576 -29.98 -17.85 4.55
C ASP A 576 -29.04 -19.05 4.51
N ALA A 577 -28.40 -19.33 3.37
CA ALA A 577 -27.57 -20.52 3.24
C ALA A 577 -26.14 -20.28 3.73
N THR A 578 -25.81 -20.80 4.92
CA THR A 578 -24.48 -20.65 5.56
C THR A 578 -23.31 -21.01 4.65
N ARG A 579 -23.44 -22.06 3.81
CA ARG A 579 -22.36 -22.44 2.86
C ARG A 579 -22.19 -21.40 1.75
N THR A 580 -23.28 -20.86 1.22
CA THR A 580 -23.23 -19.78 0.22
C THR A 580 -22.59 -18.55 0.84
N LEU A 581 -23.01 -18.16 2.03
CA LEU A 581 -22.49 -17.02 2.76
C LEU A 581 -21.00 -17.17 3.12
N LEU A 582 -20.58 -18.36 3.54
CA LEU A 582 -19.17 -18.65 3.83
C LEU A 582 -18.28 -18.48 2.59
N SER A 583 -18.81 -18.80 1.40
CA SER A 583 -18.09 -18.68 0.13
C SER A 583 -18.19 -17.29 -0.51
N LEU A 584 -19.38 -16.71 -0.66
CA LEU A 584 -19.64 -15.47 -1.41
C LEU A 584 -19.93 -14.27 -0.51
N GLY A 585 -20.23 -14.50 0.77
CA GLY A 585 -20.56 -13.45 1.75
C GLY A 585 -19.55 -12.30 1.82
N PRO A 586 -18.22 -12.47 1.64
CA PRO A 586 -17.29 -11.34 1.59
C PRO A 586 -17.67 -10.24 0.59
N MET A 587 -18.45 -10.57 -0.45
CA MET A 587 -18.88 -9.62 -1.47
C MET A 587 -20.08 -8.76 -1.04
N TYR A 588 -20.99 -9.30 -0.22
CA TYR A 588 -22.31 -8.67 -0.01
C TYR A 588 -22.82 -8.69 1.44
N ASN A 589 -22.15 -9.32 2.40
CA ASN A 589 -22.64 -9.51 3.77
C ASN A 589 -22.87 -8.22 4.58
N ILE A 590 -22.41 -7.07 4.09
CA ILE A 590 -22.66 -5.75 4.68
C ILE A 590 -23.83 -5.00 4.02
N TYR A 591 -24.33 -5.51 2.90
CA TYR A 591 -25.41 -4.89 2.13
C TYR A 591 -26.76 -5.48 2.53
N VAL A 592 -27.81 -4.70 2.31
CA VAL A 592 -29.17 -5.18 2.46
C VAL A 592 -29.54 -6.15 1.35
N GLU A 593 -30.51 -7.02 1.63
CA GLU A 593 -31.10 -7.91 0.63
C GLU A 593 -31.55 -7.11 -0.60
N HIS A 594 -31.38 -7.71 -1.79
CA HIS A 594 -31.63 -7.09 -3.10
C HIS A 594 -30.67 -5.96 -3.54
N LYS A 595 -29.84 -5.38 -2.66
CA LYS A 595 -28.81 -4.37 -3.04
C LYS A 595 -27.38 -4.92 -3.15
N GLN A 596 -27.21 -6.24 -3.07
CA GLN A 596 -25.92 -6.95 -3.17
C GLN A 596 -25.08 -6.62 -4.42
N MET A 597 -25.73 -6.21 -5.52
CA MET A 597 -25.03 -5.85 -6.76
C MET A 597 -24.26 -4.53 -6.67
N PHE A 598 -24.45 -3.74 -5.61
CA PHE A 598 -23.64 -2.53 -5.37
C PHE A 598 -22.13 -2.81 -5.35
N ARG A 599 -21.73 -4.03 -4.96
CA ARG A 599 -20.32 -4.45 -5.04
C ARG A 599 -19.73 -4.30 -6.44
N GLY A 600 -20.54 -4.49 -7.48
CA GLY A 600 -20.13 -4.32 -8.87
C GLY A 600 -19.65 -2.90 -9.18
N LEU A 601 -20.32 -1.88 -8.62
CA LEU A 601 -19.89 -0.48 -8.78
C LEU A 601 -18.50 -0.26 -8.18
N SER A 602 -18.25 -0.79 -6.98
CA SER A 602 -16.94 -0.67 -6.34
C SER A 602 -15.82 -1.36 -7.14
N PHE A 603 -16.11 -2.50 -7.77
CA PHE A 603 -15.15 -3.17 -8.65
C PHE A 603 -14.87 -2.38 -9.93
N VAL A 604 -15.92 -1.86 -10.58
CA VAL A 604 -15.76 -1.02 -11.78
C VAL A 604 -14.97 0.24 -11.44
N ALA A 605 -15.27 0.91 -10.33
CA ALA A 605 -14.51 2.06 -9.86
C ALA A 605 -13.03 1.72 -9.65
N SER A 606 -12.73 0.63 -8.92
CA SER A 606 -11.35 0.17 -8.70
C SER A 606 -10.64 -0.25 -10.00
N LEU A 607 -11.36 -0.82 -10.96
CA LEU A 607 -10.83 -1.19 -12.27
C LEU A 607 -10.47 0.04 -13.10
N VAL A 608 -11.38 1.01 -13.19
CA VAL A 608 -11.16 2.28 -13.91
C VAL A 608 -9.99 3.04 -13.30
N VAL A 609 -9.99 3.23 -11.97
CA VAL A 609 -8.88 3.91 -11.26
C VAL A 609 -7.57 3.17 -11.50
N GLY A 610 -7.57 1.84 -11.41
CA GLY A 610 -6.37 1.03 -11.65
C GLY A 610 -5.81 1.17 -13.06
N ILE A 611 -6.68 1.18 -14.07
CA ILE A 611 -6.29 1.40 -15.47
C ILE A 611 -5.73 2.79 -15.68
N VAL A 612 -6.39 3.82 -15.15
CA VAL A 612 -6.00 5.22 -15.30
C VAL A 612 -4.65 5.50 -14.63
N VAL A 613 -4.46 5.04 -13.40
CA VAL A 613 -3.19 5.21 -12.69
C VAL A 613 -2.09 4.38 -13.34
N GLY A 614 -2.34 3.13 -13.71
CA GLY A 614 -1.32 2.27 -14.33
C GLY A 614 -0.91 2.71 -15.74
N ALA A 615 -1.86 3.02 -16.62
CA ALA A 615 -1.61 3.33 -18.03
C ALA A 615 -1.45 4.82 -18.32
N GLY A 616 -2.02 5.71 -17.49
CA GLY A 616 -2.11 7.15 -17.73
C GLY A 616 -0.87 7.98 -17.37
N GLN A 617 0.31 7.36 -17.20
CA GLN A 617 1.52 8.01 -16.68
C GLN A 617 2.05 9.18 -17.55
N LYS A 618 1.57 9.32 -18.80
CA LYS A 618 1.93 10.45 -19.67
C LYS A 618 1.20 11.75 -19.34
N SER A 619 0.06 11.69 -18.64
CA SER A 619 -0.77 12.87 -18.38
C SER A 619 -1.41 12.80 -16.99
N GLY A 620 -0.78 13.46 -16.01
CA GLY A 620 -1.30 13.54 -14.64
C GLY A 620 -2.65 14.24 -14.54
N ILE A 621 -2.92 15.24 -15.40
CA ILE A 621 -4.23 15.93 -15.40
C ILE A 621 -5.36 15.01 -15.87
N ALA A 622 -5.13 14.20 -16.92
CA ALA A 622 -6.11 13.22 -17.37
C ALA A 622 -6.37 12.16 -16.30
N GLN A 623 -5.33 11.73 -15.58
CA GLN A 623 -5.48 10.84 -14.44
C GLN A 623 -6.36 11.45 -13.35
N ALA A 624 -6.08 12.69 -12.95
CA ALA A 624 -6.83 13.38 -11.91
C ALA A 624 -8.30 13.57 -12.29
N ILE A 625 -8.62 14.04 -13.52
CA ILE A 625 -10.00 14.28 -13.97
C ILE A 625 -10.84 13.00 -13.91
N ILE A 626 -10.33 11.89 -14.45
CA ILE A 626 -11.09 10.63 -14.48
C ILE A 626 -11.31 10.11 -13.05
N VAL A 627 -10.30 10.20 -12.18
CA VAL A 627 -10.44 9.77 -10.78
C VAL A 627 -11.39 10.68 -10.01
N ILE A 628 -11.41 11.99 -10.25
CA ILE A 628 -12.41 12.92 -9.67
C ILE A 628 -13.83 12.48 -10.06
N ILE A 629 -14.07 12.12 -11.33
CA ILE A 629 -15.37 11.63 -11.78
C ILE A 629 -15.74 10.32 -11.05
N VAL A 630 -14.79 9.39 -10.92
CA VAL A 630 -15.03 8.13 -10.21
C VAL A 630 -15.31 8.36 -8.72
N GLU A 631 -14.54 9.20 -8.03
CA GLU A 631 -14.76 9.54 -6.62
C GLU A 631 -16.10 10.27 -6.42
N LEU A 632 -16.50 11.13 -7.34
CA LEU A 632 -17.81 11.80 -7.32
C LEU A 632 -18.95 10.78 -7.46
N ILE A 633 -18.83 9.82 -8.38
CA ILE A 633 -19.79 8.71 -8.53
C ILE A 633 -19.86 7.86 -7.26
N MET A 634 -18.69 7.54 -6.67
CA MET A 634 -18.58 6.77 -5.44
C MET A 634 -19.02 7.55 -4.19
N LEU A 635 -19.18 8.87 -4.27
CA LEU A 635 -19.77 9.71 -3.23
C LEU A 635 -21.30 9.81 -3.38
N ILE A 636 -21.78 10.07 -4.59
CA ILE A 636 -23.21 10.33 -4.86
C ILE A 636 -24.05 9.05 -4.82
N ILE A 637 -23.64 7.99 -5.54
CA ILE A 637 -24.46 6.78 -5.67
C ILE A 637 -24.76 6.13 -4.31
N PRO A 638 -23.80 5.97 -3.38
CA PRO A 638 -24.11 5.39 -2.08
C PRO A 638 -24.99 6.29 -1.21
N GLY A 639 -24.92 7.61 -1.40
CA GLY A 639 -25.78 8.57 -0.72
C GLY A 639 -27.25 8.47 -1.14
N ILE A 640 -27.51 8.19 -2.42
CA ILE A 640 -28.86 8.03 -2.96
C ILE A 640 -29.37 6.60 -2.76
N TRP A 641 -28.56 5.60 -3.10
CA TRP A 641 -29.01 4.21 -3.12
C TRP A 641 -28.97 3.54 -1.74
N TYR A 642 -28.17 4.06 -0.80
CA TYR A 642 -27.97 3.54 0.56
C TYR A 642 -27.93 2.00 0.62
N PRO A 643 -26.80 1.38 0.20
CA PRO A 643 -26.72 -0.06 -0.01
C PRO A 643 -26.55 -0.89 1.26
N TRP A 644 -26.20 -0.27 2.39
CA TRP A 644 -25.86 -0.97 3.63
C TRP A 644 -27.07 -1.52 4.38
N GLY A 645 -26.87 -2.60 5.14
CA GLY A 645 -27.90 -3.21 5.98
C GLY A 645 -28.36 -2.31 7.13
N GLU A 646 -29.54 -2.61 7.68
CA GLU A 646 -30.10 -1.87 8.82
C GLU A 646 -29.17 -1.91 10.02
N GLY A 647 -28.87 -0.74 10.59
CA GLY A 647 -27.93 -0.58 11.70
C GLY A 647 -26.47 -0.40 11.29
N ALA A 648 -26.10 -0.52 10.02
CA ALA A 648 -24.73 -0.23 9.57
C ALA A 648 -24.34 1.23 9.80
N SER A 649 -23.15 1.47 10.34
CA SER A 649 -22.62 2.82 10.59
C SER A 649 -21.76 3.33 9.42
N MET A 650 -22.14 3.02 8.17
CA MET A 650 -21.34 3.34 6.98
C MET A 650 -21.68 4.67 6.32
N GLY A 651 -22.91 5.18 6.47
CA GLY A 651 -23.37 6.36 5.74
C GLY A 651 -22.47 7.59 5.96
N ALA A 652 -22.32 8.01 7.22
CA ALA A 652 -21.51 9.18 7.57
C ALA A 652 -20.00 8.98 7.28
N PRO A 653 -19.35 7.87 7.66
CA PRO A 653 -17.95 7.63 7.29
C PRO A 653 -17.71 7.57 5.78
N ASN A 654 -18.61 6.97 5.01
CA ASN A 654 -18.47 6.92 3.55
C ASN A 654 -18.58 8.32 2.93
N ALA A 655 -19.55 9.13 3.35
CA ALA A 655 -19.70 10.50 2.88
C ALA A 655 -18.48 11.36 3.25
N PHE A 656 -18.02 11.29 4.49
CA PHE A 656 -16.86 12.04 4.96
C PHE A 656 -15.56 11.64 4.23
N LEU A 657 -15.25 10.34 4.17
CA LEU A 657 -14.05 9.85 3.51
C LEU A 657 -14.12 10.03 1.98
N GLY A 658 -15.31 9.93 1.38
CA GLY A 658 -15.51 10.21 -0.04
C GLY A 658 -15.29 11.69 -0.36
N ALA A 659 -15.81 12.61 0.47
CA ALA A 659 -15.55 14.04 0.34
C ALA A 659 -14.06 14.37 0.50
N LEU A 660 -13.40 13.77 1.50
CA LEU A 660 -11.96 13.95 1.70
C LEU A 660 -11.13 13.46 0.49
N ARG A 661 -11.48 12.29 -0.07
CA ARG A 661 -10.84 11.76 -1.28
C ARG A 661 -11.06 12.65 -2.50
N LEU A 662 -12.29 13.15 -2.68
CA LEU A 662 -12.63 14.07 -3.75
C LEU A 662 -11.85 15.38 -3.65
N ILE A 663 -11.82 16.01 -2.47
CA ILE A 663 -11.02 17.23 -2.21
C ILE A 663 -9.54 16.96 -2.48
N THR A 664 -9.02 15.84 -1.99
CA THR A 664 -7.62 15.45 -2.22
C THR A 664 -7.32 15.33 -3.73
N MET A 665 -8.20 14.70 -4.51
CA MET A 665 -8.01 14.56 -5.96
C MET A 665 -8.10 15.89 -6.71
N VAL A 666 -8.96 16.81 -6.27
CA VAL A 666 -8.99 18.18 -6.79
C VAL A 666 -7.66 18.90 -6.50
N LEU A 667 -7.10 18.74 -5.30
CA LEU A 667 -5.78 19.31 -4.97
C LEU A 667 -4.65 18.66 -5.80
N VAL A 668 -4.70 17.35 -6.03
CA VAL A 668 -3.75 16.65 -6.92
C VAL A 668 -3.79 17.21 -8.34
N MET A 669 -4.98 17.54 -8.84
CA MET A 669 -5.13 18.15 -10.17
C MET A 669 -4.38 19.49 -10.28
N LEU A 670 -4.32 20.29 -9.21
CA LEU A 670 -3.59 21.56 -9.18
C LEU A 670 -2.06 21.39 -9.27
N LEU A 671 -1.54 20.21 -8.89
CA LEU A 671 -0.12 19.86 -9.01
C LEU A 671 0.26 19.33 -10.41
N SER A 672 -0.69 19.24 -11.33
CA SER A 672 -0.39 18.88 -12.72
C SER A 672 0.44 19.98 -13.39
N SER A 673 1.39 19.61 -14.24
CA SER A 673 2.30 20.57 -14.90
C SER A 673 1.61 21.65 -15.72
N THR A 674 0.38 21.40 -16.19
CA THR A 674 -0.42 22.34 -16.98
C THR A 674 -1.14 23.39 -16.14
N VAL A 675 -1.44 23.10 -14.87
CA VAL A 675 -2.21 23.97 -13.95
C VAL A 675 -1.30 24.53 -12.85
N SER A 676 -0.18 23.88 -12.60
CA SER A 676 0.78 24.22 -11.56
C SER A 676 1.18 25.69 -11.63
N PHE A 677 0.78 26.44 -10.59
CA PHE A 677 1.20 27.82 -10.36
C PHE A 677 2.71 27.94 -10.03
N ALA A 678 3.43 26.82 -9.90
CA ALA A 678 4.86 26.77 -9.58
C ALA A 678 5.79 27.12 -10.77
N THR A 679 5.24 27.54 -11.92
CA THR A 679 6.00 28.11 -13.04
C THR A 679 5.94 29.65 -13.10
N ILE A 680 5.61 30.31 -11.99
CA ILE A 680 5.75 31.77 -11.84
C ILE A 680 6.99 32.08 -11.02
#